data_AF-A0A0F8A246-F1
#
_entry.id   AF-A0A0F8A246-F1
#
_cell.length_a   1.000
_cell.length_b   1.000
_cell.length_c   1.000
_cell.angle_alpha   90.00
_cell.angle_beta   90.00
_cell.angle_gamma   90.00
#
_symmetry.space_group_name_H-M   'P 1'
#
loop_
_entity.id
_entity.type
_entity.pdbx_description
1 polymer ?
#
loop_
_entity_poly.entity_id
_entity_poly.type
_entity_poly.pdbx_seq_one_letter_code
_entity_poly.pdbx_strand_id
1 'polypeptide(L)'
;MPQPRLPFVQTSPRRGSSISDDVSGLSSQHFNKPDESQTSQCQSSRPRTASTTSSAKPRTSWVFSHMPDEEVETRYYNQRTGKEEWRCKHCDKAYSCSGGTAAPAKHLTDPPPDGHGLQRGAPRTAKVTNIRTILEQARVTAEESPRKRRRLNDQSGDSIDPDQLEVLYVRFITACSLPINEFNRSHALLSLAFPCLFPDGRADFVEPRLRSIEYKDYIEHAMRWHDGRFARHPTFRFVAFNTLMRSQARARSKFFVKQHDGTREPLTREQLLQALEHSEDPEAQALINSITRQAVSIRGTRPFWNRKRQDLEAYAYDLGCPGAFITFSPADLHWRSLYQHMPRYGEWLRASEPERMALSRYLLRQNPHIAAFHFHRRYCLFRDVVLRTKFNVTDYWDRYEWQGRGSPHNHGLYWMENGPVADMGDEAARDLFARTWGFHITAVNPEPRRTVPQGEGNPLSVDPLGVEMTFLRLSQIVNRCQRHRCNTTYCLRVRKGSGDLARDMEGAAADIEAANAANPEREKEGKSYYIFEAARNDSLMNHFNPAIILGWLANIDISPCTSLQAVITYAAKYCSKSEKKTEPYCRLADQVLPHTAHHQPLLSFSSRLMNKLIAERDYSAQEISHLLLNIPLQEGTRMVVYVDCRPLEQHVRSYRVDEDFSEAVGSYRKYLQRNDQHESITYLEYLQSYNLKTWRRLGANAKKRVLSYFPRYRSAEASPQFHDFCRVKLMMTLGRQEHRYCPHFLRHRPDQSRYPSSTTS
;
A
#
# COMPACT_ATOMS: atom_id res chain seq x y z
N MET A 1 -26.53 -16.59 31.72
CA MET A 1 -25.80 -17.25 32.83
C MET A 1 -24.34 -16.83 32.77
N PRO A 2 -23.89 -15.82 33.55
CA PRO A 2 -22.48 -15.44 33.59
C PRO A 2 -21.75 -16.29 34.66
N GLN A 3 -20.72 -17.05 34.25
CA GLN A 3 -19.82 -17.69 35.20
C GLN A 3 -18.70 -16.74 35.66
N PRO A 4 -18.25 -16.84 36.93
CA PRO A 4 -17.52 -15.79 37.63
C PRO A 4 -15.99 -15.90 37.49
N ARG A 5 -15.31 -14.75 37.58
CA ARG A 5 -13.84 -14.63 37.66
C ARG A 5 -13.37 -14.89 39.09
N LEU A 6 -12.39 -15.76 39.28
CA LEU A 6 -11.70 -15.97 40.56
C LEU A 6 -10.63 -14.87 40.79
N PRO A 7 -10.44 -14.39 42.04
CA PRO A 7 -9.43 -13.39 42.38
C PRO A 7 -8.04 -13.99 42.60
N PHE A 8 -7.02 -13.19 42.28
CA PHE A 8 -5.59 -13.51 42.34
C PHE A 8 -5.05 -13.31 43.77
N VAL A 9 -4.35 -14.32 44.31
CA VAL A 9 -3.71 -14.29 45.63
C VAL A 9 -2.35 -13.57 45.52
N GLN A 10 -2.15 -12.55 46.37
CA GLN A 10 -0.87 -11.88 46.57
C GLN A 10 0.05 -12.72 47.47
N THR A 11 1.31 -12.87 47.08
CA THR A 11 2.39 -13.28 48.00
C THR A 11 3.38 -12.14 48.18
N SER A 12 3.63 -11.82 49.45
CA SER A 12 4.44 -10.73 50.02
C SER A 12 5.95 -10.82 49.73
N PRO A 13 6.72 -9.75 50.00
CA PRO A 13 8.10 -9.57 49.53
C PRO A 13 9.14 -10.04 50.56
N ARG A 14 10.35 -10.41 50.10
CA ARG A 14 11.53 -10.54 50.95
C ARG A 14 12.52 -9.39 50.69
N ARG A 15 12.79 -8.66 51.78
CA ARG A 15 14.01 -7.87 52.10
C ARG A 15 15.26 -8.72 51.84
N GLY A 16 16.46 -8.23 51.55
CA GLY A 16 17.08 -6.91 51.57
C GLY A 16 18.57 -7.11 51.93
N SER A 17 19.48 -6.26 51.46
CA SER A 17 20.72 -5.92 52.18
C SER A 17 21.42 -4.71 51.53
N SER A 18 22.02 -3.94 52.40
CA SER A 18 22.52 -2.55 52.33
C SER A 18 24.03 -2.45 52.01
N ILE A 19 24.55 -1.21 52.16
CA ILE A 19 25.95 -0.71 52.19
C ILE A 19 26.30 -0.03 50.85
N SER A 20 26.29 1.30 50.68
CA SER A 20 26.86 2.48 51.38
C SER A 20 28.33 2.78 51.08
N ASP A 21 28.58 4.09 51.09
CA ASP A 21 29.84 4.84 51.10
C ASP A 21 30.51 5.11 49.75
N ASP A 22 31.19 6.23 49.53
CA ASP A 22 31.05 7.67 49.83
C ASP A 22 32.26 8.32 49.09
N VAL A 23 32.44 9.64 49.19
CA VAL A 23 33.71 10.39 48.95
C VAL A 23 33.91 10.99 47.53
N SER A 24 33.53 12.27 47.44
CA SER A 24 34.29 13.48 46.99
C SER A 24 35.61 13.31 46.21
N GLY A 25 36.05 14.21 45.32
CA GLY A 25 35.70 15.59 44.99
C GLY A 25 36.89 16.28 44.28
N LEU A 26 36.67 17.54 43.85
CA LEU A 26 37.66 18.60 43.50
C LEU A 26 38.36 18.49 42.11
N SER A 27 38.16 19.45 41.19
CA SER A 27 38.81 20.80 41.07
C SER A 27 40.16 20.67 40.33
N SER A 28 40.65 21.51 39.41
CA SER A 28 40.25 22.71 38.66
C SER A 28 41.41 23.06 37.67
N GLN A 29 41.14 23.99 36.73
CA GLN A 29 42.05 25.04 36.21
C GLN A 29 43.00 24.80 35.01
N HIS A 30 42.68 25.60 33.95
CA HIS A 30 43.49 26.42 33.05
C HIS A 30 45.02 26.52 33.26
N PHE A 31 45.81 26.61 32.17
CA PHE A 31 46.34 27.87 31.59
C PHE A 31 47.33 27.64 30.41
N ASN A 32 47.15 28.47 29.37
CA ASN A 32 48.09 29.11 28.42
C ASN A 32 49.34 28.45 27.77
N LYS A 33 49.37 28.66 26.44
CA LYS A 33 50.47 28.84 25.44
C LYS A 33 51.64 29.74 25.91
N PRO A 34 52.86 29.73 25.27
CA PRO A 34 53.13 30.39 23.96
C PRO A 34 54.28 29.86 23.07
N ASP A 35 54.28 30.39 21.82
CA ASP A 35 55.36 30.77 20.87
C ASP A 35 56.53 29.85 20.48
N GLU A 36 57.26 30.05 19.37
CA GLU A 36 57.06 30.48 17.97
C GLU A 36 58.49 30.47 17.33
N SER A 37 58.57 30.55 15.98
CA SER A 37 59.78 30.83 15.13
C SER A 37 60.69 29.62 14.79
N GLN A 38 61.24 29.40 13.57
CA GLN A 38 61.59 30.21 12.38
C GLN A 38 61.52 29.31 11.12
N THR A 39 60.76 29.61 10.05
CA THR A 39 61.05 30.42 8.82
C THR A 39 62.26 30.06 7.95
N SER A 40 62.03 29.62 6.71
CA SER A 40 62.36 30.32 5.43
C SER A 40 61.99 29.45 4.20
N GLN A 41 61.01 29.87 3.38
CA GLN A 41 61.11 30.54 2.04
C GLN A 41 61.33 29.56 0.87
N CYS A 42 60.65 29.55 -0.29
CA CYS A 42 59.91 30.55 -1.10
C CYS A 42 58.84 29.82 -2.00
N GLN A 43 57.57 30.28 -2.04
CA GLN A 43 56.86 31.00 -3.14
C GLN A 43 56.76 30.29 -4.52
N SER A 44 55.65 30.23 -5.28
CA SER A 44 54.21 30.58 -5.15
C SER A 44 53.47 29.86 -6.32
N SER A 45 52.20 29.45 -6.23
CA SER A 45 51.04 30.34 -6.46
C SER A 45 49.74 29.64 -6.01
N ARG A 46 48.96 30.34 -5.18
CA ARG A 46 47.70 29.89 -4.55
C ARG A 46 46.46 30.32 -5.36
N PRO A 47 45.31 29.61 -5.23
CA PRO A 47 44.00 30.12 -5.62
C PRO A 47 43.51 31.20 -4.62
N ARG A 48 42.85 32.24 -5.16
CA ARG A 48 42.20 33.33 -4.40
C ARG A 48 41.00 32.82 -3.59
N THR A 49 40.99 33.11 -2.29
CA THR A 49 39.80 33.04 -1.43
C THR A 49 38.92 34.27 -1.64
N ALA A 50 37.68 34.07 -2.07
CA ALA A 50 36.62 35.07 -1.98
C ALA A 50 35.58 34.61 -0.94
N SER A 51 35.31 35.49 0.01
CA SER A 51 34.31 35.37 1.06
C SER A 51 32.91 35.68 0.51
N THR A 52 32.03 34.69 0.52
CA THR A 52 30.57 34.89 0.53
C THR A 52 29.92 33.59 0.99
N THR A 53 29.39 33.57 2.21
CA THR A 53 28.62 32.47 2.77
C THR A 53 27.29 32.35 2.03
N SER A 54 27.30 31.61 0.93
CA SER A 54 26.14 30.89 0.41
C SER A 54 26.47 29.39 0.52
N SER A 55 25.61 28.61 1.17
CA SER A 55 25.83 27.16 1.31
C SER A 55 25.78 26.53 -0.07
N ALA A 56 26.95 26.24 -0.64
CA ALA A 56 27.06 25.66 -1.98
C ALA A 56 26.41 24.27 -1.99
N LYS A 57 25.62 23.97 -3.02
CA LYS A 57 24.93 22.67 -3.15
C LYS A 57 25.98 21.54 -3.29
N PRO A 58 25.82 20.42 -2.57
CA PRO A 58 26.74 19.28 -2.66
C PRO A 58 26.72 18.64 -4.05
N ARG A 59 27.87 18.18 -4.54
CA ARG A 59 28.04 17.63 -5.90
C ARG A 59 27.75 16.14 -5.92
N THR A 60 26.50 15.77 -6.15
CA THR A 60 26.02 14.38 -6.08
C THR A 60 25.97 13.64 -7.42
N SER A 61 26.30 14.29 -8.53
CA SER A 61 26.23 13.69 -9.88
C SER A 61 27.51 12.93 -10.22
N TRP A 62 27.38 11.76 -10.85
CA TRP A 62 28.51 10.88 -11.22
C TRP A 62 29.56 11.55 -12.13
N VAL A 63 29.17 12.60 -12.87
CA VAL A 63 30.08 13.36 -13.72
C VAL A 63 31.17 14.06 -12.90
N PHE A 64 30.89 14.45 -11.66
CA PHE A 64 31.87 15.14 -10.80
C PHE A 64 32.98 14.20 -10.32
N SER A 65 32.77 12.89 -10.35
CA SER A 65 33.82 11.88 -10.11
C SER A 65 34.81 11.72 -11.28
N HIS A 66 34.56 12.42 -12.40
CA HIS A 66 35.38 12.38 -13.62
C HIS A 66 36.05 13.74 -13.87
N MET A 67 36.36 14.46 -12.78
CA MET A 67 37.15 15.70 -12.78
C MET A 67 38.61 15.40 -12.39
N PRO A 68 39.58 16.28 -12.69
CA PRO A 68 41.00 16.01 -12.48
C PRO A 68 41.40 15.69 -11.02
N ASP A 69 40.83 16.41 -10.05
CA ASP A 69 41.14 16.21 -8.63
C ASP A 69 40.40 15.01 -8.00
N GLU A 70 41.02 14.36 -7.00
CA GLU A 70 40.42 13.23 -6.27
C GLU A 70 39.26 13.67 -5.36
N GLU A 71 39.27 14.92 -4.89
CA GLU A 71 38.20 15.49 -4.07
C GLU A 71 37.08 16.07 -4.96
N VAL A 72 35.91 15.43 -4.91
CA VAL A 72 34.75 15.75 -5.79
C VAL A 72 34.22 17.18 -5.59
N GLU A 73 34.49 17.79 -4.45
CA GLU A 73 34.05 19.15 -4.12
C GLU A 73 34.96 20.25 -4.70
N THR A 74 36.10 19.91 -5.29
CA THR A 74 37.04 20.89 -5.86
C THR A 74 36.47 21.62 -7.08
N ARG A 75 36.36 22.95 -7.00
CA ARG A 75 35.70 23.79 -8.03
C ARG A 75 36.70 24.50 -8.92
N TYR A 76 36.53 24.38 -10.23
CA TYR A 76 37.28 25.17 -11.21
C TYR A 76 36.45 26.35 -11.69
N TYR A 77 37.12 27.47 -11.89
CA TYR A 77 36.51 28.69 -12.42
C TYR A 77 37.25 29.12 -13.67
N ASN A 78 36.47 29.47 -14.69
CA ASN A 78 37.01 29.99 -15.93
C ASN A 78 37.61 31.38 -15.68
N GLN A 79 38.91 31.54 -15.92
CA GLN A 79 39.65 32.78 -15.58
C GLN A 79 39.13 34.03 -16.32
N ARG A 80 38.51 33.87 -17.50
CA ARG A 80 38.01 34.98 -18.31
C ARG A 80 36.58 35.39 -17.97
N THR A 81 35.74 34.45 -17.49
CA THR A 81 34.31 34.71 -17.26
C THR A 81 33.90 34.63 -15.78
N GLY A 82 34.78 34.16 -14.90
CA GLY A 82 34.51 33.99 -13.47
C GLY A 82 33.48 32.90 -13.14
N LYS A 83 33.00 32.16 -14.14
CA LYS A 83 31.95 31.13 -13.99
C LYS A 83 32.56 29.76 -13.68
N GLU A 84 31.87 29.00 -12.85
CA GLU A 84 32.24 27.63 -12.50
C GLU A 84 32.18 26.71 -13.74
N GLU A 85 33.23 25.93 -13.95
CA GLU A 85 33.32 24.98 -15.06
C GLU A 85 33.67 23.57 -14.58
N TRP A 86 33.09 22.60 -15.27
CA TRP A 86 33.44 21.19 -15.15
C TRP A 86 34.56 20.90 -16.16
N ARG A 87 35.64 20.27 -15.70
CA ARG A 87 36.80 19.89 -16.53
C ARG A 87 36.89 18.39 -16.61
N CYS A 88 37.10 17.85 -17.81
CA CYS A 88 37.22 16.41 -17.98
C CYS A 88 38.55 15.90 -17.42
N LYS A 89 38.52 14.75 -16.72
CA LYS A 89 39.74 14.05 -16.27
C LYS A 89 40.49 13.38 -17.42
N HIS A 90 39.80 13.09 -18.52
CA HIS A 90 40.28 12.21 -19.58
C HIS A 90 40.70 12.95 -20.87
N CYS A 91 40.43 14.25 -20.96
CA CYS A 91 40.87 15.11 -22.06
C CYS A 91 40.77 16.60 -21.67
N ASP A 92 41.22 17.49 -22.55
CA ASP A 92 41.25 18.94 -22.30
C ASP A 92 39.89 19.67 -22.46
N LYS A 93 38.78 18.94 -22.58
CA LYS A 93 37.45 19.56 -22.73
C LYS A 93 36.92 20.07 -21.37
N ALA A 94 36.36 21.28 -21.40
CA ALA A 94 35.69 21.91 -20.26
C ALA A 94 34.29 22.41 -20.65
N TYR A 95 33.35 22.37 -19.71
CA TYR A 95 31.95 22.74 -19.90
C TYR A 95 31.48 23.65 -18.77
N SER A 96 30.69 24.68 -19.09
CA SER A 96 30.10 25.56 -18.07
C SER A 96 29.11 24.80 -17.18
N CYS A 97 29.23 24.96 -15.86
CA CYS A 97 28.29 24.38 -14.90
C CYS A 97 26.93 25.10 -14.87
N SER A 98 26.80 26.27 -15.51
CA SER A 98 25.55 27.04 -15.55
C SER A 98 24.42 26.36 -16.33
N GLY A 99 24.75 25.40 -17.22
CA GLY A 99 23.79 24.63 -18.02
C GLY A 99 23.40 23.28 -17.41
N GLY A 100 23.82 22.97 -16.18
CA GLY A 100 23.63 21.67 -15.55
C GLY A 100 24.61 20.58 -16.01
N THR A 101 24.40 19.32 -15.60
CA THR A 101 25.36 18.22 -15.84
C THR A 101 25.17 17.48 -17.16
N ALA A 102 24.29 17.96 -18.04
CA ALA A 102 23.90 17.23 -19.26
C ALA A 102 25.03 17.18 -20.30
N ALA A 103 25.73 18.29 -20.54
CA ALA A 103 26.83 18.36 -21.51
C ALA A 103 28.06 17.53 -21.06
N PRO A 104 28.53 17.62 -19.80
CA PRO A 104 29.55 16.70 -19.28
C PRO A 104 29.13 15.23 -19.37
N ALA A 105 27.89 14.91 -18.99
CA ALA A 105 27.41 13.53 -19.01
C ALA A 105 27.34 12.96 -20.43
N LYS A 106 26.99 13.78 -21.42
CA LYS A 106 26.98 13.38 -22.84
C LYS A 106 28.40 13.17 -23.35
N HIS A 107 29.31 14.11 -23.06
CA HIS A 107 30.72 13.98 -23.42
C HIS A 107 31.38 12.72 -22.85
N LEU A 108 31.06 12.32 -21.62
CA LEU A 108 31.58 11.09 -21.04
C LEU A 108 30.98 9.83 -21.69
N THR A 109 29.72 9.87 -22.16
CA THR A 109 29.02 8.68 -22.69
C THR A 109 29.16 8.48 -24.20
N ASP A 110 29.37 9.55 -24.97
CA ASP A 110 29.50 9.46 -26.44
C ASP A 110 30.78 8.69 -26.82
N PRO A 111 30.78 7.87 -27.88
CA PRO A 111 31.97 7.10 -28.27
C PRO A 111 33.11 7.99 -28.82
N PRO A 112 34.38 7.52 -28.78
CA PRO A 112 35.49 8.24 -29.41
C PRO A 112 35.26 8.44 -30.93
N PRO A 113 35.73 9.55 -31.55
CA PRO A 113 36.66 10.55 -31.00
C PRO A 113 36.00 11.70 -30.22
N ASP A 114 34.68 11.82 -30.22
CA ASP A 114 33.98 12.98 -29.65
C ASP A 114 33.73 12.89 -28.14
N GLY A 115 33.73 11.67 -27.58
CA GLY A 115 33.60 11.38 -26.15
C GLY A 115 34.43 10.17 -25.69
N HIS A 116 34.08 9.60 -24.52
CA HIS A 116 34.85 8.54 -23.86
C HIS A 116 34.14 7.17 -23.76
N GLY A 117 32.89 7.04 -24.23
CA GLY A 117 32.15 5.77 -24.23
C GLY A 117 31.85 5.18 -22.84
N LEU A 118 31.90 5.99 -21.78
CA LEU A 118 31.72 5.54 -20.40
C LEU A 118 30.24 5.26 -20.12
N GLN A 119 29.92 4.09 -19.57
CA GLN A 119 28.54 3.76 -19.19
C GLN A 119 28.11 4.53 -17.92
N ARG A 120 26.93 5.15 -17.96
CA ARG A 120 26.31 5.73 -16.75
C ARG A 120 26.07 4.62 -15.73
N GLY A 121 26.72 4.70 -14.57
CA GLY A 121 26.56 3.72 -13.51
C GLY A 121 25.09 3.47 -13.15
N ALA A 122 24.61 2.25 -13.38
CA ALA A 122 23.28 1.78 -13.00
C ALA A 122 23.15 1.59 -11.46
N PRO A 123 21.93 1.57 -10.90
CA PRO A 123 21.64 1.75 -9.45
C PRO A 123 21.95 0.54 -8.55
N ARG A 124 23.04 -0.18 -8.80
CA ARG A 124 23.52 -1.29 -7.95
C ARG A 124 24.56 -0.87 -6.91
N THR A 125 25.24 0.26 -7.08
CA THR A 125 26.25 0.74 -6.12
C THR A 125 25.65 1.60 -5.02
N ALA A 126 24.71 2.51 -5.29
CA ALA A 126 24.12 3.38 -4.26
C ALA A 126 23.41 2.61 -3.14
N LYS A 127 22.81 1.46 -3.44
CA LYS A 127 22.18 0.59 -2.43
C LYS A 127 23.22 -0.12 -1.57
N VAL A 128 24.31 -0.58 -2.17
CA VAL A 128 25.44 -1.23 -1.46
C VAL A 128 26.18 -0.20 -0.61
N THR A 129 26.44 1.00 -1.13
CA THR A 129 27.07 2.10 -0.39
C THR A 129 26.17 2.57 0.74
N ASN A 130 24.87 2.77 0.53
CA ASN A 130 23.94 3.11 1.62
C ASN A 130 23.87 2.00 2.67
N ILE A 131 23.83 0.72 2.27
CA ILE A 131 23.88 -0.38 3.23
C ILE A 131 25.20 -0.35 4.03
N ARG A 132 26.33 -0.07 3.37
CA ARG A 132 27.64 0.04 4.02
C ARG A 132 27.68 1.22 5.00
N THR A 133 27.17 2.39 4.60
CA THR A 133 27.09 3.58 5.46
C THR A 133 26.14 3.37 6.64
N ILE A 134 25.00 2.68 6.43
CA ILE A 134 24.06 2.32 7.50
C ILE A 134 24.71 1.33 8.48
N LEU A 135 25.46 0.35 7.99
CA LEU A 135 26.20 -0.60 8.83
C LEU A 135 27.30 0.11 9.63
N GLU A 136 28.04 1.03 9.01
CA GLU A 136 29.09 1.80 9.70
C GLU A 136 28.49 2.74 10.76
N GLN A 137 27.39 3.44 10.46
CA GLN A 137 26.67 4.26 11.44
C GLN A 137 26.06 3.43 12.56
N ALA A 138 25.51 2.25 12.25
CA ALA A 138 25.00 1.34 13.27
C ALA A 138 26.13 0.83 14.19
N ARG A 139 27.32 0.63 13.65
CA ARG A 139 28.52 0.21 14.38
C ARG A 139 29.03 1.32 15.31
N VAL A 140 29.17 2.55 14.82
CA VAL A 140 29.54 3.72 15.64
C VAL A 140 28.50 3.99 16.73
N THR A 141 27.20 3.91 16.40
CA THR A 141 26.11 4.07 17.39
C THR A 141 26.13 2.95 18.45
N ALA A 142 26.54 1.74 18.07
CA ALA A 142 26.67 0.61 18.98
C ALA A 142 27.87 0.76 19.93
N GLU A 143 28.95 1.40 19.49
CA GLU A 143 30.12 1.77 20.32
C GLU A 143 29.78 2.89 21.31
N GLU A 144 28.94 3.86 20.92
CA GLU A 144 28.55 5.00 21.77
C GLU A 144 27.48 4.67 22.84
N SER A 145 26.77 3.54 22.74
CA SER A 145 25.66 3.17 23.65
C SER A 145 25.80 1.77 24.27
N PRO A 146 26.77 1.54 25.19
CA PRO A 146 27.04 0.21 25.77
C PRO A 146 26.00 -0.27 26.80
N ARG A 147 25.01 0.55 27.19
CA ARG A 147 24.12 0.27 28.32
C ARG A 147 22.90 -0.58 27.94
N LYS A 148 23.14 -1.87 27.67
CA LYS A 148 22.26 -3.02 27.99
C LYS A 148 22.79 -4.36 27.45
N ARG A 149 24.11 -4.57 27.41
CA ARG A 149 24.68 -5.90 27.12
C ARG A 149 24.80 -6.68 28.43
N ARG A 150 24.30 -7.92 28.44
CA ARG A 150 24.45 -8.85 29.58
C ARG A 150 25.95 -9.01 29.83
N ARG A 151 26.43 -8.58 30.99
CA ARG A 151 27.74 -9.02 31.49
C ARG A 151 27.64 -10.52 31.74
N LEU A 152 28.26 -11.33 30.89
CA LEU A 152 28.62 -12.69 31.23
C LEU A 152 29.99 -12.62 31.90
N ASN A 153 29.99 -12.78 33.22
CA ASN A 153 31.10 -13.02 34.16
C ASN A 153 32.44 -12.31 33.95
N ASP A 154 32.80 -11.47 34.94
CA ASP A 154 34.14 -10.91 35.16
C ASP A 154 35.09 -11.98 35.74
N GLN A 155 35.36 -13.07 35.01
CA GLN A 155 36.47 -13.99 35.33
C GLN A 155 37.53 -13.91 34.23
N SER A 156 38.74 -13.50 34.63
CA SER A 156 39.90 -13.34 33.77
C SER A 156 40.47 -14.71 33.36
N GLY A 157 40.22 -15.10 32.12
CA GLY A 157 40.85 -16.26 31.48
C GLY A 157 40.09 -16.64 30.20
N ASP A 158 40.62 -16.25 29.04
CA ASP A 158 40.18 -16.62 27.68
C ASP A 158 38.69 -16.46 27.35
N SER A 159 38.08 -15.34 27.74
CA SER A 159 36.75 -14.99 27.22
C SER A 159 36.88 -14.47 25.79
N ILE A 160 36.46 -15.28 24.83
CA ILE A 160 36.26 -14.88 23.43
C ILE A 160 35.43 -13.58 23.43
N ASP A 161 35.91 -12.55 22.72
CA ASP A 161 35.18 -11.31 22.51
C ASP A 161 33.82 -11.64 21.86
N PRO A 162 32.68 -11.44 22.55
CA PRO A 162 31.36 -11.78 22.03
C PRO A 162 31.04 -11.08 20.71
N ASP A 163 31.63 -9.90 20.47
CA ASP A 163 31.40 -9.11 19.26
C ASP A 163 32.16 -9.72 18.08
N GLN A 164 33.40 -10.17 18.32
CA GLN A 164 34.12 -10.96 17.33
C GLN A 164 33.49 -12.32 17.12
N LEU A 165 32.97 -12.98 18.15
CA LEU A 165 32.28 -14.26 18.02
C LEU A 165 31.00 -14.12 17.20
N GLU A 166 30.18 -13.10 17.44
CA GLU A 166 28.97 -12.84 16.65
C GLU A 166 29.32 -12.53 15.19
N VAL A 167 30.31 -11.66 14.96
CA VAL A 167 30.78 -11.33 13.60
C VAL A 167 31.37 -12.55 12.90
N LEU A 168 32.17 -13.37 13.59
CA LEU A 168 32.77 -14.59 13.05
C LEU A 168 31.71 -15.68 12.84
N TYR A 169 30.71 -15.78 13.70
CA TYR A 169 29.60 -16.73 13.57
C TYR A 169 28.67 -16.35 12.42
N VAL A 170 28.35 -15.06 12.27
CA VAL A 170 27.64 -14.53 11.10
C VAL A 170 28.47 -14.70 9.84
N ARG A 171 29.78 -14.40 9.87
CA ARG A 171 30.70 -14.65 8.75
C ARG A 171 30.82 -16.13 8.42
N PHE A 172 30.84 -17.02 9.40
CA PHE A 172 30.88 -18.46 9.21
C PHE A 172 29.59 -18.97 8.59
N ILE A 173 28.43 -18.58 9.13
CA ILE A 173 27.11 -18.91 8.55
C ILE A 173 26.99 -18.38 7.12
N THR A 174 27.47 -17.16 6.86
CA THR A 174 27.41 -16.53 5.52
C THR A 174 28.47 -17.08 4.55
N ALA A 175 29.66 -17.46 5.03
CA ALA A 175 30.72 -18.07 4.23
C ALA A 175 30.38 -19.51 3.85
N CYS A 176 29.72 -20.27 4.74
CA CYS A 176 29.30 -21.63 4.46
C CYS A 176 28.21 -21.73 3.37
N SER A 177 27.63 -20.61 2.89
CA SER A 177 26.79 -20.52 1.68
C SER A 177 25.66 -21.56 1.54
N LEU A 178 25.32 -22.29 2.62
CA LEU A 178 24.27 -23.28 2.63
C LEU A 178 22.98 -22.55 3.04
N PRO A 179 22.11 -22.19 2.07
CA PRO A 179 20.86 -21.54 2.40
C PRO A 179 20.03 -22.45 3.30
N ILE A 180 19.73 -21.97 4.50
CA ILE A 180 18.82 -22.68 5.41
C ILE A 180 17.41 -22.53 4.85
N ASN A 181 16.73 -23.66 4.67
CA ASN A 181 15.33 -23.64 4.23
C ASN A 181 14.46 -22.99 5.30
N GLU A 182 14.00 -21.78 5.06
CA GLU A 182 13.11 -21.02 5.97
C GLU A 182 11.75 -21.69 6.24
N PHE A 183 11.34 -22.65 5.41
CA PHE A 183 10.12 -23.44 5.58
C PHE A 183 10.37 -24.82 6.18
N ASN A 184 11.56 -25.04 6.77
CA ASN A 184 11.85 -26.28 7.46
C ASN A 184 10.94 -26.45 8.69
N ARG A 185 10.81 -27.70 9.16
CA ARG A 185 10.05 -28.07 10.36
C ARG A 185 10.95 -28.61 11.47
N SER A 186 12.27 -28.60 11.27
CA SER A 186 13.25 -29.26 12.14
C SER A 186 14.07 -28.29 12.99
N HIS A 187 14.20 -27.03 12.57
CA HIS A 187 14.97 -25.99 13.23
C HIS A 187 14.08 -24.82 13.61
N ALA A 188 14.17 -24.39 14.87
CA ALA A 188 13.43 -23.27 15.44
C ALA A 188 14.02 -21.92 14.98
N LEU A 189 13.89 -21.60 13.67
CA LEU A 189 14.55 -20.44 13.06
C LEU A 189 14.13 -19.10 13.68
N LEU A 190 12.88 -18.95 14.13
CA LEU A 190 12.46 -17.71 14.78
C LEU A 190 13.14 -17.57 16.14
N SER A 191 13.27 -18.66 16.88
CA SER A 191 13.96 -18.67 18.17
C SER A 191 15.45 -18.43 18.03
N LEU A 192 16.08 -19.04 17.03
CA LEU A 192 17.50 -18.82 16.70
C LEU A 192 17.78 -17.39 16.24
N ALA A 193 16.90 -16.80 15.43
CA ALA A 193 17.08 -15.44 14.91
C ALA A 193 16.68 -14.34 15.91
N PHE A 194 15.79 -14.65 16.86
CA PHE A 194 15.25 -13.68 17.82
C PHE A 194 15.33 -14.19 19.27
N PRO A 195 16.53 -14.48 19.80
CA PRO A 195 16.68 -14.99 21.17
C PRO A 195 16.14 -14.01 22.22
N CYS A 196 16.08 -12.71 21.93
CA CYS A 196 15.46 -11.71 22.81
C CYS A 196 13.92 -11.82 22.89
N LEU A 197 13.28 -12.43 21.89
CA LEU A 197 11.84 -12.71 21.88
C LEU A 197 11.53 -14.10 22.43
N PHE A 198 12.45 -15.04 22.23
CA PHE A 198 12.40 -16.44 22.65
C PHE A 198 13.55 -16.79 23.61
N PRO A 199 13.57 -16.24 24.84
CA PRO A 199 14.70 -16.37 25.75
C PRO A 199 15.05 -17.81 26.13
N ASP A 200 14.05 -18.70 26.17
CA ASP A 200 14.22 -20.12 26.50
C ASP A 200 14.27 -21.00 25.24
N GLY A 201 14.23 -20.42 24.03
CA GLY A 201 14.13 -21.17 22.77
C GLY A 201 12.81 -21.94 22.57
N ARG A 202 11.80 -21.66 23.40
CA ARG A 202 10.48 -22.30 23.38
C ARG A 202 9.42 -21.44 22.68
N ALA A 203 8.28 -22.05 22.39
CA ALA A 203 7.12 -21.49 21.71
C ALA A 203 7.32 -21.15 20.23
N ASP A 204 8.39 -21.64 19.58
CA ASP A 204 8.59 -21.48 18.14
C ASP A 204 7.45 -22.15 17.34
N PHE A 205 7.17 -21.66 16.14
CA PHE A 205 6.18 -22.27 15.25
C PHE A 205 6.47 -23.74 14.94
N VAL A 206 7.75 -24.14 14.85
CA VAL A 206 8.11 -25.53 14.54
C VAL A 206 7.96 -26.48 15.73
N GLU A 207 7.80 -25.96 16.95
CA GLU A 207 7.68 -26.80 18.14
C GLU A 207 6.42 -27.70 18.07
N PRO A 208 6.51 -28.99 18.43
CA PRO A 208 5.35 -29.89 18.46
C PRO A 208 4.23 -29.35 19.35
N ARG A 209 2.99 -29.46 18.88
CA ARG A 209 1.77 -29.01 19.59
C ARG A 209 0.71 -30.09 19.53
N LEU A 210 -0.17 -30.10 20.54
CA LEU A 210 -1.32 -31.01 20.60
C LEU A 210 -2.31 -30.80 19.44
N ARG A 211 -2.38 -29.57 18.90
CA ARG A 211 -3.21 -29.22 17.74
C ARG A 211 -2.34 -28.52 16.72
N SER A 212 -2.52 -28.86 15.45
CA SER A 212 -1.92 -28.13 14.35
C SER A 212 -2.42 -26.69 14.33
N ILE A 213 -1.52 -25.75 14.09
CA ILE A 213 -1.84 -24.34 13.91
C ILE A 213 -1.25 -23.87 12.58
N GLU A 214 -1.94 -22.97 11.91
CA GLU A 214 -1.38 -22.33 10.73
C GLU A 214 -0.32 -21.30 11.13
N TYR A 215 0.66 -21.07 10.24
CA TYR A 215 1.69 -20.05 10.47
C TYR A 215 1.07 -18.66 10.63
N LYS A 216 -0.01 -18.39 9.90
CA LYS A 216 -0.75 -17.13 9.98
C LYS A 216 -1.33 -16.91 11.39
N ASP A 217 -1.99 -17.91 11.95
CA ASP A 217 -2.59 -17.83 13.29
C ASP A 217 -1.53 -17.66 14.37
N TYR A 218 -0.40 -18.36 14.21
CA TYR A 218 0.76 -18.22 15.10
C TYR A 218 1.30 -16.78 15.10
N ILE A 219 1.49 -16.16 13.93
CA ILE A 219 1.98 -14.79 13.82
C ILE A 219 0.93 -13.78 14.30
N GLU A 220 -0.36 -13.98 13.99
CA GLU A 220 -1.44 -13.13 14.51
C GLU A 220 -1.44 -13.14 16.05
N HIS A 221 -1.27 -14.33 16.65
CA HIS A 221 -1.14 -14.47 18.10
C HIS A 221 0.11 -13.75 18.64
N ALA A 222 1.27 -13.94 18.01
CA ALA A 222 2.51 -13.27 18.42
C ALA A 222 2.37 -11.74 18.37
N MET A 223 1.73 -11.20 17.32
CA MET A 223 1.47 -9.75 17.20
C MET A 223 0.52 -9.21 18.28
N ARG A 224 -0.32 -10.06 18.88
CA ARG A 224 -1.25 -9.73 19.97
C ARG A 224 -0.74 -10.14 21.35
N TRP A 225 0.51 -10.59 21.45
CA TRP A 225 1.08 -11.02 22.71
C TRP A 225 1.05 -9.89 23.75
N HIS A 226 0.70 -10.23 24.99
CA HIS A 226 0.25 -9.28 26.02
C HIS A 226 1.21 -8.12 26.32
N ASP A 227 2.52 -8.31 26.20
CA ASP A 227 3.54 -7.27 26.43
C ASP A 227 4.00 -6.56 25.14
N GLY A 228 3.48 -6.97 23.98
CA GLY A 228 3.77 -6.42 22.67
C GLY A 228 5.19 -6.67 22.16
N ARG A 229 6.02 -7.52 22.79
CA ARG A 229 7.44 -7.70 22.45
C ARG A 229 7.67 -8.00 20.97
N PHE A 230 6.86 -8.87 20.38
CA PHE A 230 6.94 -9.26 18.98
C PHE A 230 6.56 -8.11 18.04
N ALA A 231 5.44 -7.46 18.31
CA ALA A 231 4.91 -6.39 17.48
C ALA A 231 5.74 -5.10 17.54
N ARG A 232 6.45 -4.89 18.65
CA ARG A 232 7.37 -3.75 18.88
C ARG A 232 8.77 -4.01 18.32
N HIS A 233 9.16 -5.27 18.15
CA HIS A 233 10.50 -5.59 17.69
C HIS A 233 10.76 -5.01 16.28
N PRO A 234 11.89 -4.31 16.07
CA PRO A 234 12.12 -3.52 14.87
C PRO A 234 12.14 -4.36 13.58
N THR A 235 12.61 -5.61 13.67
CA THR A 235 12.83 -6.48 12.50
C THR A 235 11.92 -7.71 12.45
N PHE A 236 11.35 -8.16 13.59
CA PHE A 236 10.58 -9.41 13.67
C PHE A 236 9.37 -9.35 12.76
N ARG A 237 8.60 -8.27 12.83
CA ARG A 237 7.42 -8.04 11.98
C ARG A 237 7.73 -8.13 10.49
N PHE A 238 8.90 -7.64 10.07
CA PHE A 238 9.32 -7.72 8.67
C PHE A 238 9.71 -9.14 8.27
N VAL A 239 10.44 -9.86 9.13
CA VAL A 239 10.79 -11.28 8.89
C VAL A 239 9.52 -12.13 8.86
N ALA A 240 8.65 -12.01 9.85
CA ALA A 240 7.38 -12.73 9.93
C ALA A 240 6.50 -12.49 8.69
N PHE A 241 6.35 -11.23 8.29
CA PHE A 241 5.61 -10.85 7.07
C PHE A 241 6.21 -11.46 5.82
N ASN A 242 7.53 -11.33 5.64
CA ASN A 242 8.21 -11.80 4.46
C ASN A 242 8.13 -13.34 4.34
N THR A 243 8.34 -14.06 5.45
CA THR A 243 8.16 -15.52 5.53
C THR A 243 6.71 -15.92 5.22
N LEU A 244 5.71 -15.20 5.75
CA LEU A 244 4.30 -15.47 5.48
C LEU A 244 3.96 -15.28 4.00
N MET A 245 4.38 -14.17 3.40
CA MET A 245 4.10 -13.85 1.99
C MET A 245 4.78 -14.84 1.04
N ARG A 246 6.05 -15.22 1.31
CA ARG A 246 6.76 -16.24 0.52
C ARG A 246 6.17 -17.64 0.70
N SER A 247 5.69 -17.98 1.90
CA SER A 247 4.95 -19.23 2.15
C SER A 247 3.70 -19.30 1.27
N GLN A 248 2.91 -18.21 1.23
CA GLN A 248 1.72 -18.10 0.40
C GLN A 248 2.06 -18.21 -1.10
N ALA A 249 3.09 -17.50 -1.56
CA ALA A 249 3.56 -17.60 -2.94
C ALA A 249 3.97 -19.03 -3.32
N ARG A 250 4.71 -19.72 -2.44
CA ARG A 250 5.12 -21.11 -2.65
C ARG A 250 3.92 -22.05 -2.67
N ALA A 251 2.97 -21.91 -1.76
CA ALA A 251 1.75 -22.73 -1.72
C ALA A 251 0.92 -22.57 -3.00
N ARG A 252 0.72 -21.32 -3.46
CA ARG A 252 -0.01 -21.02 -4.70
C ARG A 252 0.73 -21.51 -5.95
N SER A 253 2.05 -21.43 -5.96
CA SER A 253 2.87 -21.97 -7.05
C SER A 253 2.82 -23.50 -7.09
N LYS A 254 2.91 -24.19 -5.95
CA LYS A 254 2.74 -25.66 -5.89
C LYS A 254 1.39 -26.10 -6.43
N PHE A 255 0.35 -25.38 -6.05
CA PHE A 255 -0.99 -25.66 -6.54
C PHE A 255 -1.12 -25.46 -8.05
N PHE A 256 -0.59 -24.35 -8.56
CA PHE A 256 -0.57 -24.09 -9.99
C PHE A 256 0.08 -25.23 -10.77
N VAL A 257 1.25 -25.68 -10.32
CA VAL A 257 1.98 -26.80 -10.95
C VAL A 257 1.16 -28.08 -10.89
N LYS A 258 0.58 -28.42 -9.73
CA LYS A 258 -0.30 -29.60 -9.61
C LYS A 258 -1.50 -29.53 -10.56
N GLN A 259 -2.07 -28.34 -10.74
CA GLN A 259 -3.18 -28.13 -11.67
C GLN A 259 -2.72 -28.27 -13.13
N HIS A 260 -1.56 -27.73 -13.47
CA HIS A 260 -0.99 -27.79 -14.81
C HIS A 260 -0.62 -29.23 -15.19
N ASP A 261 0.18 -29.89 -14.35
CA ASP A 261 0.70 -31.25 -14.57
C ASP A 261 -0.41 -32.32 -14.46
N GLY A 262 -1.49 -32.04 -13.73
CA GLY A 262 -2.68 -32.91 -13.72
C GLY A 262 -3.45 -32.92 -15.04
N THR A 263 -3.14 -32.01 -15.97
CA THR A 263 -3.81 -31.87 -17.27
C THR A 263 -2.86 -31.97 -18.47
N ARG A 264 -1.55 -31.97 -18.23
CA ARG A 264 -0.48 -31.88 -19.23
C ARG A 264 0.79 -32.56 -18.72
N GLU A 265 1.70 -32.90 -19.62
CA GLU A 265 3.01 -33.40 -19.19
C GLU A 265 3.82 -32.32 -18.45
N PRO A 266 4.62 -32.69 -17.44
CA PRO A 266 5.50 -31.75 -16.74
C PRO A 266 6.49 -31.09 -17.72
N LEU A 267 6.54 -29.76 -17.71
CA LEU A 267 7.44 -28.98 -18.56
C LEU A 267 8.90 -29.14 -18.12
N THR A 268 9.80 -29.41 -19.06
CA THR A 268 11.25 -29.31 -18.84
C THR A 268 11.70 -27.85 -18.79
N ARG A 269 12.93 -27.60 -18.33
CA ARG A 269 13.47 -26.23 -18.26
C ARG A 269 13.61 -25.65 -19.67
N GLU A 270 14.07 -26.45 -20.61
CA GLU A 270 14.30 -26.06 -22.01
C GLU A 270 12.98 -25.72 -22.70
N GLN A 271 11.94 -26.55 -22.49
CA GLN A 271 10.59 -26.26 -22.98
C GLN A 271 10.00 -24.98 -22.38
N LEU A 272 10.23 -24.74 -21.09
CA LEU A 272 9.77 -23.52 -20.43
C LEU A 272 10.52 -22.28 -20.93
N LEU A 273 11.83 -22.40 -21.20
CA LEU A 273 12.62 -21.33 -21.80
C LEU A 273 12.14 -21.01 -23.21
N GLN A 274 11.93 -22.04 -24.04
CA GLN A 274 11.41 -21.88 -25.40
C GLN A 274 10.02 -21.23 -25.40
N ALA A 275 9.12 -21.70 -24.53
CA ALA A 275 7.77 -21.15 -24.41
C ALA A 275 7.72 -19.69 -23.90
N LEU A 276 8.83 -19.17 -23.36
CA LEU A 276 8.94 -17.82 -22.79
C LEU A 276 10.05 -16.99 -23.45
N GLU A 277 10.66 -17.48 -24.53
CA GLU A 277 11.75 -16.81 -25.26
C GLU A 277 11.28 -15.45 -25.81
N HIS A 278 10.02 -15.43 -26.28
CA HIS A 278 9.28 -14.22 -26.63
C HIS A 278 8.12 -14.04 -25.66
N SER A 279 8.41 -13.46 -24.49
CA SER A 279 7.41 -13.31 -23.42
C SER A 279 6.21 -12.42 -23.80
N GLU A 280 6.26 -11.71 -24.93
CA GLU A 280 5.16 -10.91 -25.49
C GLU A 280 4.19 -11.75 -26.34
N ASP A 281 4.55 -12.98 -26.71
CA ASP A 281 3.71 -13.87 -27.52
C ASP A 281 2.40 -14.23 -26.81
N PRO A 282 1.29 -14.43 -27.54
CA PRO A 282 0.00 -14.76 -26.95
C PRO A 282 0.02 -16.00 -26.03
N GLU A 283 0.80 -17.02 -26.39
CA GLU A 283 0.94 -18.25 -25.60
C GLU A 283 1.74 -18.03 -24.31
N ALA A 284 2.87 -17.33 -24.41
CA ALA A 284 3.68 -16.92 -23.26
C ALA A 284 2.87 -16.05 -22.29
N GLN A 285 2.12 -15.09 -22.83
CA GLN A 285 1.20 -14.25 -22.07
C GLN A 285 0.09 -15.08 -21.41
N ALA A 286 -0.46 -16.09 -22.09
CA ALA A 286 -1.47 -16.97 -21.50
C ALA A 286 -0.91 -17.72 -20.27
N LEU A 287 0.31 -18.26 -20.37
CA LEU A 287 1.00 -18.92 -19.26
C LEU A 287 1.27 -17.95 -18.11
N ILE A 288 1.90 -16.80 -18.38
CA ILE A 288 2.22 -15.77 -17.38
C ILE A 288 0.95 -15.29 -16.68
N ASN A 289 -0.12 -15.03 -17.44
CA ASN A 289 -1.40 -14.60 -16.87
C ASN A 289 -2.05 -15.73 -16.05
N SER A 290 -1.89 -17.00 -16.43
CA SER A 290 -2.41 -18.13 -15.64
C SER A 290 -1.71 -18.26 -14.28
N ILE A 291 -0.39 -18.06 -14.22
CA ILE A 291 0.39 -18.03 -12.97
C ILE A 291 -0.04 -16.82 -12.13
N THR A 292 -0.10 -15.65 -12.76
CA THR A 292 -0.41 -14.38 -12.08
C THR A 292 -1.81 -14.38 -11.48
N ARG A 293 -2.78 -15.08 -12.10
CA ARG A 293 -4.14 -15.27 -11.53
C ARG A 293 -4.11 -15.99 -10.18
N GLN A 294 -3.13 -16.86 -9.92
CA GLN A 294 -3.02 -17.56 -8.64
C GLN A 294 -2.57 -16.63 -7.50
N ALA A 295 -1.85 -15.56 -7.85
CA ALA A 295 -1.41 -14.54 -6.91
C ALA A 295 -2.55 -13.59 -6.44
N VAL A 296 -3.77 -13.69 -7.00
CA VAL A 296 -4.94 -12.89 -6.58
C VAL A 296 -5.27 -13.07 -5.09
N SER A 297 -4.93 -14.22 -4.52
CA SER A 297 -5.13 -14.51 -3.08
C SER A 297 -4.07 -13.89 -2.17
N ILE A 298 -2.95 -13.43 -2.72
CA ILE A 298 -1.83 -12.85 -1.97
C ILE A 298 -2.12 -11.37 -1.73
N ARG A 299 -2.50 -11.04 -0.50
CA ARG A 299 -2.99 -9.72 -0.11
C ARG A 299 -1.96 -8.62 -0.37
N GLY A 300 -2.42 -7.50 -0.94
CA GLY A 300 -1.59 -6.31 -1.17
C GLY A 300 -0.76 -6.33 -2.45
N THR A 301 -0.81 -7.42 -3.22
CA THR A 301 -0.18 -7.51 -4.56
C THR A 301 -1.06 -6.86 -5.64
N ARG A 302 -0.46 -6.54 -6.79
CA ARG A 302 -1.20 -5.99 -7.95
C ARG A 302 -2.34 -6.91 -8.42
N PRO A 303 -2.16 -8.25 -8.56
CA PRO A 303 -3.27 -9.16 -8.88
C PRO A 303 -4.42 -9.11 -7.87
N PHE A 304 -4.12 -9.03 -6.58
CA PHE A 304 -5.14 -8.87 -5.53
C PHE A 304 -5.95 -7.59 -5.73
N TRP A 305 -5.28 -6.44 -5.94
CA TRP A 305 -5.98 -5.17 -6.14
C TRP A 305 -6.74 -5.09 -7.47
N ASN A 306 -6.23 -5.73 -8.53
CA ASN A 306 -6.97 -5.87 -9.79
C ASN A 306 -8.26 -6.66 -9.62
N ARG A 307 -8.26 -7.71 -8.77
CA ARG A 307 -9.48 -8.43 -8.40
C ARG A 307 -10.44 -7.53 -7.61
N LYS A 308 -9.93 -6.77 -6.65
CA LYS A 308 -10.72 -5.83 -5.86
C LYS A 308 -11.34 -4.70 -6.69
N ARG A 309 -10.65 -4.26 -7.75
CA ARG A 309 -11.23 -3.37 -8.76
C ARG A 309 -12.45 -4.00 -9.44
N GLN A 310 -12.35 -5.26 -9.88
CA GLN A 310 -13.47 -5.99 -10.49
C GLN A 310 -14.63 -6.19 -9.52
N ASP A 311 -14.33 -6.45 -8.24
CA ASP A 311 -15.34 -6.50 -7.17
C ASP A 311 -16.09 -5.16 -7.08
N LEU A 312 -15.36 -4.03 -7.08
CA LEU A 312 -15.98 -2.70 -7.00
C LEU A 312 -16.80 -2.34 -8.24
N GLU A 313 -16.31 -2.68 -9.44
CA GLU A 313 -17.08 -2.52 -10.67
C GLU A 313 -18.40 -3.30 -10.57
N ALA A 314 -18.36 -4.55 -10.10
CA ALA A 314 -19.57 -5.35 -9.90
C ALA A 314 -20.54 -4.71 -8.89
N TYR A 315 -20.05 -4.13 -7.79
CA TYR A 315 -20.89 -3.36 -6.86
C TYR A 315 -21.61 -2.22 -7.56
N ALA A 316 -20.89 -1.42 -8.34
CA ALA A 316 -21.45 -0.27 -9.02
C ALA A 316 -22.50 -0.66 -10.07
N TYR A 317 -22.31 -1.80 -10.75
CA TYR A 317 -23.27 -2.29 -11.73
C TYR A 317 -24.51 -2.96 -11.10
N ASP A 318 -24.35 -3.67 -9.99
CA ASP A 318 -25.45 -4.41 -9.35
C ASP A 318 -26.29 -3.52 -8.42
N LEU A 319 -25.67 -2.52 -7.78
CA LEU A 319 -26.32 -1.64 -6.81
C LEU A 319 -26.64 -0.24 -7.38
N GLY A 320 -26.17 0.04 -8.60
CA GLY A 320 -26.26 1.37 -9.20
C GLY A 320 -25.17 2.32 -8.72
N CYS A 321 -25.30 3.61 -9.06
CA CYS A 321 -24.34 4.63 -8.66
C CYS A 321 -24.36 4.80 -7.12
N PRO A 322 -23.21 4.72 -6.42
CA PRO A 322 -23.13 5.12 -5.02
C PRO A 322 -23.53 6.60 -4.84
N GLY A 323 -23.85 7.00 -3.61
CA GLY A 323 -24.19 8.38 -3.30
C GLY A 323 -22.95 9.27 -3.15
N ALA A 324 -21.96 8.83 -2.37
CA ALA A 324 -20.71 9.57 -2.20
C ALA A 324 -19.49 8.67 -2.09
N PHE A 325 -18.37 9.25 -2.50
CA PHE A 325 -17.04 8.82 -2.18
C PHE A 325 -16.53 9.60 -0.95
N ILE A 326 -16.01 8.88 0.05
CA ILE A 326 -15.44 9.50 1.25
C ILE A 326 -14.08 8.88 1.56
N THR A 327 -13.07 9.72 1.76
CA THR A 327 -11.74 9.35 2.26
C THR A 327 -11.55 9.82 3.69
N PHE A 328 -11.01 8.93 4.52
CA PHE A 328 -10.63 9.21 5.89
C PHE A 328 -9.12 9.13 6.03
N SER A 329 -8.48 10.26 6.32
CA SER A 329 -7.04 10.33 6.60
C SER A 329 -6.74 10.06 8.08
N PRO A 330 -5.50 9.68 8.43
CA PRO A 330 -5.07 9.57 9.81
C PRO A 330 -4.57 10.91 10.37
N ALA A 331 -4.94 11.23 11.61
CA ALA A 331 -4.23 12.21 12.45
C ALA A 331 -3.58 11.51 13.67
N ASP A 332 -2.87 10.42 13.37
CA ASP A 332 -2.24 9.50 14.34
C ASP A 332 -1.16 10.16 15.22
N LEU A 333 -0.64 11.33 14.84
CA LEU A 333 0.24 12.13 15.72
C LEU A 333 -0.51 12.86 16.85
N HIS A 334 -1.83 13.00 16.74
CA HIS A 334 -2.61 13.92 17.56
C HIS A 334 -3.72 13.25 18.36
N TRP A 335 -4.30 12.15 17.86
CA TRP A 335 -5.49 11.58 18.48
C TRP A 335 -5.25 11.07 19.90
N ARG A 336 -5.85 11.77 20.87
CA ARG A 336 -5.93 11.31 22.26
C ARG A 336 -6.45 9.87 22.38
N SER A 337 -7.47 9.53 21.58
CA SER A 337 -8.05 8.18 21.52
C SER A 337 -7.10 7.09 21.06
N LEU A 338 -6.01 7.44 20.35
CA LEU A 338 -4.94 6.50 20.01
C LEU A 338 -3.95 6.39 21.18
N TYR A 339 -3.48 7.53 21.69
CA TYR A 339 -2.42 7.56 22.70
C TYR A 339 -2.84 7.00 24.06
N GLN A 340 -4.14 6.96 24.38
CA GLN A 340 -4.63 6.24 25.57
C GLN A 340 -4.29 4.73 25.56
N HIS A 341 -4.01 4.16 24.38
CA HIS A 341 -3.59 2.78 24.22
C HIS A 341 -2.06 2.62 24.07
N MET A 342 -1.32 3.72 24.00
CA MET A 342 0.14 3.71 23.87
C MET A 342 0.81 3.70 25.24
N PRO A 343 2.04 3.15 25.36
CA PRO A 343 2.81 3.33 26.57
C PRO A 343 3.11 4.82 26.79
N ARG A 344 3.35 5.22 28.04
CA ARG A 344 3.66 6.62 28.43
C ARG A 344 2.52 7.61 28.14
N TYR A 345 1.26 7.15 28.11
CA TYR A 345 0.10 8.03 27.93
C TYR A 345 0.03 9.17 28.96
N GLY A 346 0.33 8.90 30.23
CA GLY A 346 0.35 9.93 31.28
C GLY A 346 1.41 11.03 31.04
N GLU A 347 2.55 10.68 30.44
CA GLU A 347 3.55 11.66 30.00
C GLU A 347 3.05 12.45 28.79
N TRP A 348 2.47 11.76 27.81
CA TRP A 348 1.88 12.38 26.61
C TRP A 348 0.81 13.42 26.96
N LEU A 349 -0.01 13.13 27.97
CA LEU A 349 -1.07 14.00 28.44
C LEU A 349 -0.53 15.31 29.07
N ARG A 350 0.57 15.22 29.84
CA ARG A 350 1.18 16.35 30.53
C ARG A 350 2.17 17.13 29.67
N ALA A 351 2.66 16.54 28.58
CA ALA A 351 3.62 17.15 27.68
C ALA A 351 3.06 18.40 26.98
N SER A 352 3.95 19.38 26.74
CA SER A 352 3.70 20.51 25.84
C SER A 352 3.50 20.03 24.39
N GLU A 353 2.94 20.85 23.48
CA GLU A 353 2.70 20.42 22.10
C GLU A 353 3.96 19.92 21.37
N PRO A 354 5.13 20.60 21.42
CA PRO A 354 6.34 20.11 20.78
C PRO A 354 6.83 18.77 21.34
N GLU A 355 6.85 18.62 22.66
CA GLU A 355 7.25 17.39 23.35
C GLU A 355 6.28 16.24 23.05
N ARG A 356 4.98 16.54 23.08
CA ARG A 356 3.92 15.59 22.72
C ARG A 356 4.10 15.10 21.29
N MET A 357 4.40 15.99 20.35
CA MET A 357 4.66 15.63 18.95
C MET A 357 5.91 14.74 18.80
N ALA A 358 6.98 15.03 19.53
CA ALA A 358 8.19 14.20 19.53
C ALA A 358 7.90 12.80 20.12
N LEU A 359 7.18 12.76 21.24
CA LEU A 359 6.75 11.51 21.88
C LEU A 359 5.81 10.72 20.96
N SER A 360 4.86 11.37 20.31
CA SER A 360 3.97 10.77 19.29
C SER A 360 4.76 10.06 18.20
N ARG A 361 5.75 10.73 17.59
CA ARG A 361 6.61 10.12 16.55
C ARG A 361 7.42 8.94 17.08
N TYR A 362 7.89 9.01 18.33
CA TYR A 362 8.57 7.88 18.96
C TYR A 362 7.62 6.70 19.16
N LEU A 363 6.47 6.92 19.78
CA LEU A 363 5.49 5.89 20.12
C LEU A 363 4.90 5.20 18.88
N LEU A 364 4.61 5.93 17.80
CA LEU A 364 4.13 5.35 16.54
C LEU A 364 5.15 4.41 15.89
N ARG A 365 6.44 4.78 15.89
CA ARG A 365 7.52 3.93 15.35
C ARG A 365 7.70 2.65 16.15
N GLN A 366 7.55 2.76 17.47
CA GLN A 366 7.70 1.63 18.40
C GLN A 366 6.46 0.72 18.41
N ASN A 367 5.25 1.26 18.21
CA ASN A 367 3.99 0.53 18.35
C ASN A 367 3.07 0.67 17.12
N PRO A 368 3.53 0.33 15.90
CA PRO A 368 2.73 0.50 14.69
C PRO A 368 1.50 -0.42 14.65
N HIS A 369 1.52 -1.54 15.38
CA HIS A 369 0.39 -2.45 15.51
C HIS A 369 -0.80 -1.83 16.25
N ILE A 370 -0.53 -1.01 17.28
CA ILE A 370 -1.57 -0.27 18.00
C ILE A 370 -2.20 0.76 17.06
N ALA A 371 -1.38 1.50 16.31
CA ALA A 371 -1.86 2.48 15.33
C ALA A 371 -2.71 1.84 14.22
N ALA A 372 -2.24 0.74 13.63
CA ALA A 372 -2.97 0.00 12.60
C ALA A 372 -4.33 -0.50 13.11
N PHE A 373 -4.35 -1.15 14.27
CA PHE A 373 -5.59 -1.67 14.86
C PHE A 373 -6.55 -0.57 15.28
N HIS A 374 -6.03 0.49 15.91
CA HIS A 374 -6.83 1.65 16.31
C HIS A 374 -7.49 2.32 15.11
N PHE A 375 -6.75 2.58 14.03
CA PHE A 375 -7.32 3.21 12.84
C PHE A 375 -8.45 2.37 12.25
N HIS A 376 -8.23 1.06 12.09
CA HIS A 376 -9.27 0.14 11.62
C HIS A 376 -10.50 0.18 12.53
N ARG A 377 -10.32 0.01 13.84
CA ARG A 377 -11.44 -0.01 14.80
C ARG A 377 -12.18 1.32 14.83
N ARG A 378 -11.45 2.43 14.84
CA ARG A 378 -11.99 3.79 14.80
C ARG A 378 -12.82 4.01 13.54
N TYR A 379 -12.31 3.63 12.37
CA TYR A 379 -13.03 3.75 11.11
C TYR A 379 -14.30 2.89 11.10
N CYS A 380 -14.24 1.61 11.46
CA CYS A 380 -15.42 0.74 11.46
C CYS A 380 -16.53 1.29 12.37
N LEU A 381 -16.18 1.72 13.59
CA LEU A 381 -17.13 2.36 14.50
C LEU A 381 -17.70 3.66 13.91
N PHE A 382 -16.85 4.48 13.29
CA PHE A 382 -17.28 5.73 12.67
C PHE A 382 -18.24 5.48 11.49
N ARG A 383 -17.96 4.48 10.64
CA ARG A 383 -18.85 4.04 9.56
C ARG A 383 -20.19 3.55 10.10
N ASP A 384 -20.14 2.61 11.05
CA ASP A 384 -21.33 1.87 11.50
C ASP A 384 -22.26 2.71 12.38
N VAL A 385 -21.73 3.71 13.08
CA VAL A 385 -22.49 4.62 13.94
C VAL A 385 -22.76 5.96 13.27
N VAL A 386 -21.73 6.64 12.76
CA VAL A 386 -21.86 8.03 12.27
C VAL A 386 -22.35 8.05 10.83
N LEU A 387 -21.66 7.38 9.90
CA LEU A 387 -22.03 7.44 8.48
C LEU A 387 -23.39 6.80 8.23
N ARG A 388 -23.63 5.63 8.84
CA ARG A 388 -24.91 4.92 8.72
C ARG A 388 -26.08 5.77 9.17
N THR A 389 -25.99 6.43 10.33
CA THR A 389 -27.06 7.29 10.86
C THR A 389 -27.21 8.56 10.04
N LYS A 390 -26.09 9.17 9.62
CA LYS A 390 -26.10 10.47 8.95
C LYS A 390 -26.65 10.42 7.52
N PHE A 391 -26.28 9.39 6.77
CA PHE A 391 -26.59 9.29 5.34
C PHE A 391 -27.50 8.11 4.98
N ASN A 392 -28.01 7.40 5.99
CA ASN A 392 -28.77 6.17 5.79
C ASN A 392 -28.06 5.19 4.84
N VAL A 393 -26.78 4.91 5.14
CA VAL A 393 -25.94 4.03 4.32
C VAL A 393 -26.50 2.62 4.33
N THR A 394 -26.88 2.13 3.15
CA THR A 394 -27.39 0.77 2.94
C THR A 394 -26.26 -0.18 2.60
N ASP A 395 -25.37 0.19 1.69
CA ASP A 395 -24.24 -0.62 1.24
C ASP A 395 -22.97 0.23 1.18
N TYR A 396 -21.81 -0.39 1.34
CA TYR A 396 -20.52 0.24 1.23
C TYR A 396 -19.49 -0.71 0.61
N TRP A 397 -18.46 -0.12 0.03
CA TRP A 397 -17.23 -0.79 -0.35
C TRP A 397 -16.07 0.13 -0.01
N ASP A 398 -15.12 -0.33 0.80
CA ASP A 398 -13.99 0.46 1.24
C ASP A 398 -12.66 -0.29 1.18
N ARG A 399 -11.57 0.45 1.03
CA ARG A 399 -10.20 -0.09 1.02
C ARG A 399 -9.26 0.72 1.89
N TYR A 400 -8.28 0.02 2.44
CA TYR A 400 -7.15 0.63 3.16
C TYR A 400 -5.97 0.86 2.23
N GLU A 401 -5.41 2.07 2.27
CA GLU A 401 -4.25 2.49 1.48
C GLU A 401 -3.20 3.16 2.38
N TRP A 402 -1.93 2.88 2.15
CA TRP A 402 -0.83 3.53 2.86
C TRP A 402 -0.09 4.45 1.90
N GLN A 403 -0.07 5.75 2.20
CA GLN A 403 0.64 6.75 1.42
C GLN A 403 1.68 7.47 2.27
N GLY A 404 2.73 8.00 1.62
CA GLY A 404 3.69 8.93 2.22
C GLY A 404 4.35 8.39 3.50
N ARG A 405 3.90 8.89 4.66
CA ARG A 405 4.45 8.57 5.99
C ARG A 405 4.19 7.13 6.47
N GLY A 406 3.45 6.34 5.68
CA GLY A 406 3.15 4.95 6.01
C GLY A 406 2.00 4.78 7.01
N SER A 407 1.09 5.75 7.08
CA SER A 407 -0.14 5.67 7.89
C SER A 407 -1.36 5.34 7.00
N PRO A 408 -2.32 4.56 7.51
CA PRO A 408 -3.46 4.10 6.73
C PRO A 408 -4.44 5.24 6.43
N HIS A 409 -4.97 5.24 5.21
CA HIS A 409 -6.15 5.96 4.79
C HIS A 409 -7.24 4.94 4.48
N ASN A 410 -8.50 5.32 4.66
CA ASN A 410 -9.63 4.53 4.17
C ASN A 410 -10.30 5.29 3.02
N HIS A 411 -10.51 4.61 1.90
CA HIS A 411 -11.23 5.14 0.74
C HIS A 411 -12.49 4.30 0.55
N GLY A 412 -13.67 4.92 0.69
CA GLY A 412 -14.96 4.23 0.65
C GLY A 412 -15.95 4.83 -0.33
N LEU A 413 -16.74 3.98 -0.96
CA LEU A 413 -17.95 4.31 -1.71
C LEU A 413 -19.16 3.83 -0.91
N TYR A 414 -20.17 4.70 -0.78
CA TYR A 414 -21.33 4.47 0.07
C TYR A 414 -22.62 4.64 -0.72
N TRP A 415 -23.46 3.61 -0.72
CA TRP A 415 -24.82 3.64 -1.24
C TRP A 415 -25.76 4.07 -0.12
N MET A 416 -26.64 5.01 -0.45
CA MET A 416 -27.49 5.71 0.50
C MET A 416 -28.93 5.53 0.06
N GLU A 417 -29.82 5.25 1.01
CA GLU A 417 -31.25 5.25 0.73
C GLU A 417 -31.75 6.70 0.59
N ASN A 418 -32.61 6.97 -0.38
CA ASN A 418 -33.20 8.29 -0.67
C ASN A 418 -32.17 9.40 -1.00
N GLY A 419 -30.95 9.06 -1.45
CA GLY A 419 -29.99 10.03 -1.98
C GLY A 419 -30.45 10.62 -3.33
N PRO A 420 -29.98 11.81 -3.71
CA PRO A 420 -30.33 12.40 -5.00
C PRO A 420 -29.81 11.53 -6.15
N VAL A 421 -30.63 11.35 -7.18
CA VAL A 421 -30.30 10.50 -8.34
C VAL A 421 -29.16 11.15 -9.12
N ALA A 422 -28.16 10.34 -9.49
CA ALA A 422 -26.97 10.81 -10.21
C ALA A 422 -27.26 11.20 -11.67
N ASP A 423 -28.38 10.75 -12.25
CA ASP A 423 -28.76 11.07 -13.62
C ASP A 423 -29.29 12.50 -13.75
N MET A 424 -28.36 13.43 -13.95
CA MET A 424 -28.58 14.88 -14.01
C MET A 424 -28.85 15.37 -15.44
N GLY A 425 -29.75 14.70 -16.15
CA GLY A 425 -30.03 14.94 -17.57
C GLY A 425 -30.54 16.35 -17.88
N ASP A 426 -31.29 16.95 -16.96
CA ASP A 426 -31.83 18.31 -17.08
C ASP A 426 -31.31 19.26 -15.97
N GLU A 427 -31.60 20.55 -16.14
CA GLU A 427 -31.13 21.61 -15.23
C GLU A 427 -31.78 21.53 -13.85
N ALA A 428 -33.06 21.18 -13.77
CA ALA A 428 -33.77 21.05 -12.50
C ALA A 428 -33.21 19.90 -11.64
N ALA A 429 -32.83 18.78 -12.27
CA ALA A 429 -32.16 17.66 -11.62
C ALA A 429 -30.76 18.03 -11.13
N ARG A 430 -29.99 18.79 -11.92
CA ARG A 430 -28.68 19.35 -11.50
C ARG A 430 -28.81 20.26 -10.29
N ASP A 431 -29.76 21.16 -10.32
CA ASP A 431 -30.07 22.09 -9.24
C ASP A 431 -30.50 21.38 -7.96
N LEU A 432 -31.38 20.39 -8.06
CA LEU A 432 -31.82 19.59 -6.93
C LEU A 432 -30.64 18.79 -6.33
N PHE A 433 -29.82 18.18 -7.17
CA PHE A 433 -28.62 17.46 -6.75
C PHE A 433 -27.66 18.38 -5.99
N ALA A 434 -27.37 19.56 -6.57
CA ALA A 434 -26.45 20.53 -5.99
C ALA A 434 -26.97 21.11 -4.66
N ARG A 435 -28.27 21.44 -4.56
CA ARG A 435 -28.88 21.88 -3.30
C ARG A 435 -28.84 20.81 -2.22
N THR A 436 -29.16 19.56 -2.58
CA THR A 436 -29.18 18.43 -1.63
C THR A 436 -27.79 18.15 -1.07
N TRP A 437 -26.78 18.05 -1.93
CA TRP A 437 -25.39 17.84 -1.49
C TRP A 437 -24.77 19.08 -0.85
N GLY A 438 -25.19 20.28 -1.25
CA GLY A 438 -24.79 21.55 -0.67
C GLY A 438 -25.18 21.74 0.79
N PHE A 439 -26.22 21.06 1.26
CA PHE A 439 -26.55 20.98 2.69
C PHE A 439 -25.53 20.13 3.48
N HIS A 440 -24.92 19.13 2.83
CA HIS A 440 -24.02 18.19 3.48
C HIS A 440 -22.54 18.53 3.29
N ILE A 441 -22.17 19.21 2.22
CA ILE A 441 -20.78 19.40 1.82
C ILE A 441 -20.54 20.89 1.63
N THR A 442 -19.43 21.38 2.18
CA THR A 442 -19.04 22.79 2.08
C THR A 442 -17.53 22.92 1.98
N ALA A 443 -17.07 24.04 1.42
CA ALA A 443 -15.71 24.56 1.56
C ALA A 443 -15.71 25.93 2.25
N VAL A 444 -16.78 26.26 2.98
CA VAL A 444 -16.88 27.49 3.78
C VAL A 444 -16.15 27.31 5.10
N ASN A 445 -15.14 28.14 5.33
CA ASN A 445 -14.52 28.34 6.63
C ASN A 445 -15.47 29.18 7.50
N PRO A 446 -15.94 28.70 8.67
CA PRO A 446 -16.86 29.46 9.52
C PRO A 446 -16.27 30.78 10.01
N GLU A 447 -14.95 30.88 10.14
CA GLU A 447 -14.26 32.11 10.54
C GLU A 447 -13.03 32.35 9.65
N PRO A 448 -13.21 32.83 8.40
CA PRO A 448 -12.12 32.93 7.41
C PRO A 448 -11.06 33.97 7.77
N ARG A 449 -11.43 34.97 8.60
CA ARG A 449 -10.52 36.03 9.08
C ARG A 449 -9.84 35.71 10.40
N ARG A 450 -10.09 34.51 10.95
CA ARG A 450 -9.56 34.10 12.25
C ARG A 450 -8.03 34.02 12.22
N THR A 451 -7.41 34.77 13.12
CA THR A 451 -6.00 34.56 13.48
C THR A 451 -5.93 33.55 14.63
N VAL A 452 -5.02 32.58 14.53
CA VAL A 452 -4.80 31.59 15.60
C VAL A 452 -4.19 32.33 16.81
N PRO A 453 -4.88 32.43 17.95
CA PRO A 453 -4.33 33.11 19.12
C PRO A 453 -3.07 32.42 19.62
N GLN A 454 -2.14 33.20 20.16
CA GLN A 454 -0.93 32.66 20.77
C GLN A 454 -1.30 31.78 21.97
N GLY A 455 -0.78 30.54 22.02
CA GLY A 455 -1.11 29.56 23.06
C GLY A 455 -2.35 28.71 22.78
N GLU A 456 -3.03 28.90 21.64
CA GLU A 456 -4.09 28.00 21.22
C GLU A 456 -3.54 26.58 20.95
N GLY A 457 -3.94 25.62 21.78
CA GLY A 457 -3.51 24.23 21.65
C GLY A 457 -4.08 23.52 20.42
N ASN A 458 -3.42 22.45 19.98
CA ASN A 458 -3.89 21.65 18.85
C ASN A 458 -5.31 21.07 19.08
N PRO A 459 -6.31 21.45 18.26
CA PRO A 459 -7.69 21.01 18.45
C PRO A 459 -7.85 19.50 18.25
N LEU A 460 -6.93 18.83 17.56
CA LEU A 460 -7.03 17.37 17.31
C LEU A 460 -6.57 16.52 18.50
N SER A 461 -6.00 17.14 19.54
CA SER A 461 -5.40 16.46 20.69
C SER A 461 -6.20 16.55 21.99
N VAL A 462 -7.31 17.29 21.99
CA VAL A 462 -8.19 17.43 23.15
C VAL A 462 -9.16 16.25 23.27
N ASP A 463 -9.80 16.12 24.42
CA ASP A 463 -10.89 15.16 24.60
C ASP A 463 -12.13 15.63 23.82
N PRO A 464 -12.61 14.89 22.80
CA PRO A 464 -13.79 15.29 22.03
C PRO A 464 -15.08 15.32 22.86
N LEU A 465 -15.16 14.61 23.99
CA LEU A 465 -16.37 14.61 24.83
C LEU A 465 -16.38 15.73 25.86
N GLY A 466 -15.22 16.32 26.16
CA GLY A 466 -15.07 17.41 27.13
C GLY A 466 -15.13 18.81 26.51
N VAL A 467 -15.48 18.92 25.22
CA VAL A 467 -15.47 20.19 24.48
C VAL A 467 -16.78 20.35 23.72
N GLU A 468 -17.39 21.53 23.82
CA GLU A 468 -18.63 21.83 23.11
C GLU A 468 -18.46 21.89 21.59
N MET A 469 -19.52 21.51 20.88
CA MET A 469 -19.59 21.49 19.42
C MET A 469 -20.05 22.85 18.89
N THR A 470 -19.10 23.76 18.68
CA THR A 470 -19.36 25.14 18.23
C THR A 470 -18.80 25.42 16.82
N PHE A 471 -19.24 26.51 16.19
CA PHE A 471 -18.65 26.96 14.92
C PHE A 471 -17.18 27.35 15.05
N LEU A 472 -16.79 27.93 16.21
CA LEU A 472 -15.39 28.16 16.55
C LEU A 472 -14.60 26.84 16.52
N ARG A 473 -15.15 25.79 17.14
CA ARG A 473 -14.50 24.47 17.17
C ARG A 473 -14.33 23.88 15.77
N LEU A 474 -15.36 23.99 14.94
CA LEU A 474 -15.28 23.58 13.53
C LEU A 474 -14.19 24.34 12.79
N SER A 475 -14.15 25.67 12.93
CA SER A 475 -13.13 26.55 12.37
C SER A 475 -11.72 26.13 12.77
N GLN A 476 -11.47 25.86 14.05
CA GLN A 476 -10.18 25.38 14.56
C GLN A 476 -9.72 24.09 13.85
N ILE A 477 -10.63 23.13 13.69
CA ILE A 477 -10.33 21.82 13.09
C ILE A 477 -10.07 21.96 11.59
N VAL A 478 -10.95 22.62 10.84
CA VAL A 478 -10.81 22.75 9.38
C VAL A 478 -9.55 23.53 9.00
N ASN A 479 -9.22 24.59 9.74
CA ASN A 479 -7.97 25.34 9.53
C ASN A 479 -6.72 24.51 9.86
N ARG A 480 -6.83 23.52 10.77
CA ARG A 480 -5.72 22.65 11.15
C ARG A 480 -5.46 21.54 10.15
N CYS A 481 -6.51 20.83 9.71
CA CYS A 481 -6.34 19.62 8.89
C CYS A 481 -7.04 19.63 7.54
N GLN A 482 -8.03 20.48 7.30
CA GLN A 482 -8.78 20.48 6.04
C GLN A 482 -8.21 21.44 5.00
N ARG A 483 -7.66 22.57 5.47
CA ARG A 483 -7.06 23.58 4.60
C ARG A 483 -5.79 23.05 3.92
N HIS A 484 -5.79 23.07 2.61
CA HIS A 484 -4.70 22.63 1.76
C HIS A 484 -3.43 23.46 2.01
N ARG A 485 -2.27 22.80 2.02
CA ARG A 485 -0.96 23.45 2.04
C ARG A 485 -0.22 23.12 0.76
N CYS A 486 -0.07 24.12 -0.11
CA CYS A 486 0.64 23.97 -1.37
C CYS A 486 2.08 23.48 -1.12
N ASN A 487 2.48 22.45 -1.83
CA ASN A 487 3.86 21.97 -1.83
C ASN A 487 4.31 21.65 -3.26
N THR A 488 5.63 21.54 -3.44
CA THR A 488 6.30 21.27 -4.71
C THR A 488 6.10 19.86 -5.25
N THR A 489 5.54 18.95 -4.45
CA THR A 489 5.32 17.55 -4.85
C THR A 489 3.95 17.34 -5.48
N TYR A 490 2.94 18.12 -5.06
CA TYR A 490 1.55 17.90 -5.48
C TYR A 490 0.95 19.10 -6.23
N CYS A 491 1.14 20.33 -5.74
CA CYS A 491 0.33 21.48 -6.18
C CYS A 491 1.11 22.61 -6.87
N LEU A 492 2.41 22.73 -6.59
CA LEU A 492 3.28 23.64 -7.31
C LEU A 492 3.98 22.84 -8.41
N ARG A 493 3.71 23.18 -9.68
CA ARG A 493 4.32 22.55 -10.86
C ARG A 493 5.10 23.61 -11.64
N VAL A 494 6.22 23.20 -12.22
CA VAL A 494 7.01 24.08 -13.09
C VAL A 494 6.28 24.22 -14.42
N ARG A 495 5.93 25.45 -14.82
CA ARG A 495 5.34 25.71 -16.14
C ARG A 495 6.36 25.37 -17.22
N LYS A 496 5.98 24.51 -18.18
CA LYS A 496 6.79 24.25 -19.37
C LYS A 496 6.84 25.52 -20.22
N GLY A 497 7.99 26.17 -20.29
CA GLY A 497 8.23 27.37 -21.10
C GLY A 497 8.87 28.51 -20.31
N SER A 498 8.36 28.84 -19.12
CA SER A 498 8.89 29.95 -18.30
C SER A 498 9.86 29.51 -17.21
N GLY A 499 9.83 28.24 -16.79
CA GLY A 499 10.67 27.73 -15.69
C GLY A 499 10.17 28.13 -14.29
N ASP A 500 9.07 28.89 -14.20
CA ASP A 500 8.47 29.30 -12.93
C ASP A 500 7.64 28.18 -12.30
N LEU A 501 7.71 28.09 -10.96
CA LEU A 501 6.76 27.31 -10.17
C LEU A 501 5.41 28.04 -10.18
N ALA A 502 4.45 27.54 -10.95
CA ALA A 502 3.07 28.01 -10.89
C ALA A 502 2.21 27.04 -10.09
N ARG A 503 1.12 27.58 -9.52
CA ARG A 503 0.07 26.76 -8.92
C ARG A 503 -0.72 26.11 -10.06
N ASP A 504 -1.02 24.82 -9.95
CA ASP A 504 -2.04 24.20 -10.82
C ASP A 504 -3.46 24.72 -10.45
N MET A 505 -3.61 25.31 -9.25
CA MET A 505 -4.81 26.04 -8.81
C MET A 505 -4.60 27.56 -8.90
N GLU A 506 -4.56 28.09 -10.12
CA GLU A 506 -4.71 29.54 -10.35
C GLU A 506 -6.14 29.78 -10.84
N GLY A 507 -7.07 29.91 -9.89
CA GLY A 507 -8.49 30.18 -10.14
C GLY A 507 -9.32 30.04 -8.86
N ALA A 508 -10.20 31.00 -8.61
CA ALA A 508 -11.22 31.06 -7.56
C ALA A 508 -10.74 31.29 -6.11
N ALA A 509 -10.24 32.50 -5.84
CA ALA A 509 -10.42 33.13 -4.54
C ALA A 509 -11.26 34.40 -4.68
N ALA A 510 -12.48 34.23 -5.19
CA ALA A 510 -13.61 35.15 -5.09
C ALA A 510 -14.87 34.32 -5.40
N ASP A 511 -16.03 34.81 -4.95
CA ASP A 511 -17.39 34.33 -5.23
C ASP A 511 -18.01 33.46 -4.12
N ILE A 512 -18.50 34.16 -3.09
CA ILE A 512 -19.66 33.71 -2.31
C ILE A 512 -20.89 33.51 -3.24
N GLU A 513 -20.88 34.12 -4.43
CA GLU A 513 -21.92 34.01 -5.47
C GLU A 513 -21.96 32.66 -6.20
N ALA A 514 -20.88 31.86 -6.19
CA ALA A 514 -20.95 30.47 -6.67
C ALA A 514 -21.65 29.61 -5.61
N ALA A 515 -22.98 29.71 -5.54
CA ALA A 515 -23.84 28.79 -4.81
C ALA A 515 -23.53 27.35 -5.24
N ASN A 516 -23.78 26.37 -4.36
CA ASN A 516 -23.55 24.94 -4.64
C ASN A 516 -24.04 24.60 -6.05
N ALA A 517 -23.14 24.13 -6.92
CA ALA A 517 -23.43 23.94 -8.33
C ALA A 517 -22.96 22.56 -8.82
N ALA A 518 -23.75 21.95 -9.68
CA ALA A 518 -23.36 20.77 -10.45
C ALA A 518 -22.90 21.25 -11.83
N ASN A 519 -21.61 21.59 -11.93
CA ASN A 519 -21.07 22.21 -13.14
C ASN A 519 -20.46 21.17 -14.08
N PRO A 520 -20.66 21.32 -15.41
CA PRO A 520 -19.94 20.55 -16.40
C PRO A 520 -18.54 21.14 -16.59
N GLU A 521 -17.58 20.86 -15.69
CA GLU A 521 -16.19 21.28 -15.93
C GLU A 521 -15.30 20.18 -16.57
N ARG A 522 -14.88 20.54 -17.80
CA ARG A 522 -13.67 20.26 -18.61
C ARG A 522 -13.00 18.88 -18.62
N GLU A 523 -12.93 18.38 -19.87
CA GLU A 523 -12.09 17.31 -20.39
C GLU A 523 -10.68 17.25 -19.79
N LYS A 524 -10.37 16.11 -19.18
CA LYS A 524 -9.09 15.45 -19.42
C LYS A 524 -9.42 14.07 -19.98
N GLU A 525 -9.16 13.87 -21.27
CA GLU A 525 -9.25 12.57 -21.98
C GLU A 525 -10.69 12.05 -22.29
N GLY A 526 -11.52 12.85 -22.98
CA GLY A 526 -12.65 12.32 -23.77
C GLY A 526 -13.83 11.67 -23.00
N LYS A 527 -14.07 12.06 -21.74
CA LYS A 527 -15.24 11.63 -20.94
C LYS A 527 -15.93 12.84 -20.33
N SER A 528 -17.21 13.07 -20.66
CA SER A 528 -18.05 14.14 -20.11
C SER A 528 -18.93 13.62 -18.97
N TYR A 529 -18.62 13.97 -17.72
CA TYR A 529 -19.51 13.78 -16.58
C TYR A 529 -19.45 15.01 -15.67
N TYR A 530 -20.57 15.35 -15.03
CA TYR A 530 -20.66 16.49 -14.12
C TYR A 530 -19.80 16.30 -12.86
N ILE A 531 -19.36 17.41 -12.26
CA ILE A 531 -18.67 17.43 -10.97
C ILE A 531 -19.45 18.36 -10.02
N PHE A 532 -19.50 17.99 -8.74
CA PHE A 532 -20.11 18.82 -7.71
C PHE A 532 -19.08 19.78 -7.11
N GLU A 533 -19.40 21.06 -7.13
CA GLU A 533 -18.64 22.12 -6.45
C GLU A 533 -19.45 22.71 -5.30
N ALA A 534 -18.85 22.71 -4.11
CA ALA A 534 -19.50 23.20 -2.91
C ALA A 534 -19.26 24.71 -2.73
N ALA A 535 -20.19 25.39 -2.07
CA ALA A 535 -20.04 26.77 -1.66
C ALA A 535 -18.72 26.97 -0.90
N ARG A 536 -18.01 28.07 -1.21
CA ARG A 536 -16.64 28.31 -0.78
C ARG A 536 -16.41 29.78 -0.43
N ASN A 537 -15.63 30.04 0.62
CA ASN A 537 -15.10 31.36 0.95
C ASN A 537 -13.57 31.38 1.15
N ASP A 538 -12.92 30.22 1.04
CA ASP A 538 -11.47 30.03 1.14
C ASP A 538 -11.00 29.11 0.00
N SER A 539 -10.18 29.64 -0.90
CA SER A 539 -9.66 28.92 -2.07
C SER A 539 -8.80 27.71 -1.72
N LEU A 540 -8.26 27.65 -0.50
CA LEU A 540 -7.44 26.53 -0.03
C LEU A 540 -8.25 25.51 0.78
N MET A 541 -9.55 25.74 1.00
CA MET A 541 -10.38 24.80 1.74
C MET A 541 -10.85 23.66 0.85
N ASN A 542 -10.50 22.43 1.22
CA ASN A 542 -11.02 21.22 0.58
C ASN A 542 -12.47 20.97 1.03
N HIS A 543 -13.28 20.32 0.18
CA HIS A 543 -14.63 19.88 0.53
C HIS A 543 -14.64 19.04 1.80
N PHE A 544 -15.51 19.39 2.74
CA PHE A 544 -15.73 18.62 3.96
C PHE A 544 -17.20 18.59 4.34
N ASN A 545 -17.56 17.62 5.17
CA ASN A 545 -18.83 17.62 5.88
C ASN A 545 -18.60 18.07 7.33
N PRO A 546 -19.28 19.12 7.81
CA PRO A 546 -19.07 19.67 9.16
C PRO A 546 -19.21 18.64 10.29
N ALA A 547 -20.24 17.81 10.26
CA ALA A 547 -20.48 16.80 11.30
C ALA A 547 -19.42 15.69 11.26
N ILE A 548 -19.01 15.26 10.06
CA ILE A 548 -18.01 14.20 9.90
C ILE A 548 -16.66 14.68 10.41
N ILE A 549 -16.21 15.89 10.03
CA ILE A 549 -14.88 16.36 10.41
C ILE A 549 -14.77 16.62 11.92
N LEU A 550 -15.86 17.09 12.55
CA LEU A 550 -15.92 17.25 14.00
C LEU A 550 -15.79 15.93 14.76
N GLY A 551 -16.37 14.84 14.25
CA GLY A 551 -16.23 13.51 14.86
C GLY A 551 -14.93 12.79 14.49
N TRP A 552 -14.48 12.94 13.25
CA TRP A 552 -13.30 12.24 12.73
C TRP A 552 -11.99 12.85 13.23
N LEU A 553 -11.94 14.18 13.38
CA LEU A 553 -10.78 14.94 13.85
C LEU A 553 -9.51 14.71 13.01
N ALA A 554 -9.67 14.64 11.70
CA ALA A 554 -8.58 14.64 10.73
C ALA A 554 -9.10 15.11 9.38
N ASN A 555 -8.20 15.24 8.40
CA ASN A 555 -8.57 15.56 7.03
C ASN A 555 -9.51 14.48 6.48
N ILE A 556 -10.57 14.92 5.78
CA ILE A 556 -11.46 14.05 5.03
C ILE A 556 -11.58 14.60 3.62
N ASP A 557 -11.80 13.72 2.65
CA ASP A 557 -12.27 14.15 1.34
C ASP A 557 -13.66 13.55 1.13
N ILE A 558 -14.64 14.37 0.75
CA ILE A 558 -15.99 13.91 0.41
C ILE A 558 -16.37 14.46 -0.97
N SER A 559 -16.90 13.59 -1.82
CA SER A 559 -17.35 13.96 -3.16
C SER A 559 -18.60 13.16 -3.53
N PRO A 560 -19.71 13.83 -3.88
CA PRO A 560 -20.88 13.15 -4.43
C PRO A 560 -20.52 12.41 -5.72
N CYS A 561 -21.08 11.23 -5.90
CA CYS A 561 -20.95 10.50 -7.15
C CYS A 561 -22.02 10.99 -8.13
N THR A 562 -21.56 11.49 -9.27
CA THR A 562 -22.40 12.17 -10.27
C THR A 562 -22.79 11.29 -11.45
N SER A 563 -22.16 10.13 -11.62
CA SER A 563 -22.60 9.11 -12.58
C SER A 563 -21.92 7.77 -12.31
N LEU A 564 -22.54 6.69 -12.77
CA LEU A 564 -21.94 5.37 -12.74
C LEU A 564 -20.61 5.32 -13.52
N GLN A 565 -20.53 6.03 -14.65
CA GLN A 565 -19.32 6.07 -15.48
C GLN A 565 -18.16 6.81 -14.80
N ALA A 566 -18.45 7.87 -14.05
CA ALA A 566 -17.49 8.55 -13.20
C ALA A 566 -16.95 7.62 -12.12
N VAL A 567 -17.84 6.87 -11.45
CA VAL A 567 -17.47 5.90 -10.42
C VAL A 567 -16.62 4.76 -10.97
N ILE A 568 -16.94 4.21 -12.15
CA ILE A 568 -16.13 3.17 -12.80
C ILE A 568 -14.75 3.72 -13.19
N THR A 569 -14.71 4.92 -13.75
CA THR A 569 -13.44 5.58 -14.11
C THR A 569 -12.60 5.87 -12.88
N TYR A 570 -13.24 6.29 -11.78
CA TYR A 570 -12.62 6.48 -10.49
C TYR A 570 -12.11 5.16 -9.90
N ALA A 571 -12.92 4.11 -9.88
CA ALA A 571 -12.55 2.76 -9.44
C ALA A 571 -11.32 2.25 -10.19
N ALA A 572 -11.28 2.48 -11.51
CA ALA A 572 -10.13 2.17 -12.35
C ALA A 572 -8.87 2.90 -11.89
N LYS A 573 -8.95 4.20 -11.56
CA LYS A 573 -7.80 4.99 -11.09
C LYS A 573 -7.34 4.58 -9.69
N TYR A 574 -8.26 4.40 -8.74
CA TYR A 574 -7.90 4.27 -7.32
C TYR A 574 -7.66 2.82 -6.88
N CYS A 575 -8.36 1.83 -7.44
CA CYS A 575 -8.03 0.43 -7.14
C CYS A 575 -6.72 -0.02 -7.81
N SER A 576 -6.29 0.64 -8.88
CA SER A 576 -5.06 0.32 -9.61
C SER A 576 -3.90 1.26 -9.34
N LYS A 577 -4.08 2.27 -8.46
CA LYS A 577 -3.04 3.25 -8.12
C LYS A 577 -1.84 2.50 -7.53
N SER A 578 -0.83 2.27 -8.37
CA SER A 578 0.41 1.64 -7.96
C SER A 578 1.30 2.68 -7.28
N GLU A 579 1.90 2.31 -6.14
CA GLU A 579 2.81 3.17 -5.40
C GLU A 579 4.09 3.52 -6.21
N LYS A 580 4.43 2.69 -7.20
CA LYS A 580 5.51 2.89 -8.18
C LYS A 580 5.01 2.50 -9.58
N LYS A 581 5.59 3.07 -10.64
CA LYS A 581 5.32 2.67 -12.03
C LYS A 581 5.60 1.16 -12.17
N THR A 582 4.54 0.37 -12.38
CA THR A 582 4.63 -1.10 -12.45
C THR A 582 5.02 -1.56 -13.84
N GLU A 583 5.95 -2.50 -13.92
CA GLU A 583 6.34 -3.15 -15.18
C GLU A 583 5.25 -4.14 -15.64
N PRO A 584 5.11 -4.37 -16.96
CA PRO A 584 4.29 -5.45 -17.50
C PRO A 584 4.72 -6.83 -16.95
N TYR A 585 3.80 -7.79 -16.84
CA TYR A 585 4.11 -9.12 -16.30
C TYR A 585 5.16 -9.88 -17.12
N CYS A 586 5.21 -9.69 -18.45
CA CYS A 586 6.28 -10.24 -19.29
C CYS A 586 7.67 -9.79 -18.86
N ARG A 587 7.85 -8.50 -18.57
CA ARG A 587 9.15 -7.98 -18.11
C ARG A 587 9.57 -8.57 -16.77
N LEU A 588 8.63 -8.86 -15.88
CA LEU A 588 8.91 -9.57 -14.64
C LEU A 588 9.28 -11.04 -14.89
N ALA A 589 8.61 -11.70 -15.84
CA ALA A 589 8.93 -13.04 -16.28
C ALA A 589 10.35 -13.11 -16.86
N ASP A 590 10.73 -12.18 -17.75
CA ASP A 590 12.06 -12.10 -18.36
C ASP A 590 13.16 -11.97 -17.30
N GLN A 591 12.93 -11.17 -16.25
CA GLN A 591 13.88 -10.99 -15.15
C GLN A 591 14.06 -12.25 -14.29
N VAL A 592 13.04 -13.11 -14.24
CA VAL A 592 13.02 -14.32 -13.40
C VAL A 592 13.50 -15.54 -14.17
N LEU A 593 13.22 -15.60 -15.47
CA LEU A 593 13.44 -16.75 -16.34
C LEU A 593 14.89 -17.30 -16.28
N PRO A 594 15.96 -16.48 -16.30
CA PRO A 594 17.35 -16.96 -16.22
C PRO A 594 17.68 -17.70 -14.91
N HIS A 595 16.95 -17.42 -13.84
CA HIS A 595 17.18 -17.98 -12.50
C HIS A 595 16.32 -19.21 -12.20
N THR A 596 15.64 -19.75 -13.22
CA THR A 596 14.80 -20.94 -13.09
C THR A 596 15.65 -22.20 -12.89
N ALA A 597 15.36 -22.94 -11.81
CA ALA A 597 16.05 -24.18 -11.49
C ALA A 597 15.76 -25.29 -12.51
N HIS A 598 16.70 -26.23 -12.68
CA HIS A 598 16.50 -27.42 -13.52
C HIS A 598 15.49 -28.39 -12.92
N HIS A 599 15.50 -28.56 -11.60
CA HIS A 599 14.54 -29.39 -10.90
C HIS A 599 13.25 -28.61 -10.62
N GLN A 600 12.10 -29.16 -11.01
CA GLN A 600 10.77 -28.53 -10.92
C GLN A 600 10.76 -27.08 -11.48
N PRO A 601 11.10 -26.90 -12.77
CA PRO A 601 11.32 -25.57 -13.36
C PRO A 601 10.08 -24.69 -13.28
N LEU A 602 8.89 -25.24 -13.55
CA LEU A 602 7.62 -24.49 -13.48
C LEU A 602 7.33 -23.99 -12.05
N LEU A 603 7.64 -24.79 -11.02
CA LEU A 603 7.48 -24.38 -9.62
C LEU A 603 8.46 -23.26 -9.26
N SER A 604 9.73 -23.41 -9.66
CA SER A 604 10.77 -22.42 -9.44
C SER A 604 10.39 -21.09 -10.10
N PHE A 605 10.03 -21.12 -11.38
CA PHE A 605 9.63 -19.94 -12.15
C PHE A 605 8.39 -19.27 -11.53
N SER A 606 7.33 -20.03 -11.27
CA SER A 606 6.08 -19.51 -10.69
C SER A 606 6.33 -18.86 -9.32
N SER A 607 7.10 -19.52 -8.45
CA SER A 607 7.41 -18.99 -7.11
C SER A 607 8.22 -17.71 -7.18
N ARG A 608 9.23 -17.64 -8.06
CA ARG A 608 10.05 -16.43 -8.26
C ARG A 608 9.25 -15.28 -8.85
N LEU A 609 8.36 -15.55 -9.81
CA LEU A 609 7.47 -14.55 -10.38
C LEU A 609 6.52 -13.97 -9.30
N MET A 610 5.90 -14.83 -8.49
CA MET A 610 5.05 -14.37 -7.37
C MET A 610 5.85 -13.59 -6.31
N ASN A 611 7.06 -14.01 -5.97
CA ASN A 611 7.93 -13.28 -5.07
C ASN A 611 8.34 -11.91 -5.62
N LYS A 612 8.54 -11.82 -6.95
CA LYS A 612 8.81 -10.54 -7.63
C LYS A 612 7.61 -9.61 -7.53
N LEU A 613 6.37 -10.12 -7.70
CA LEU A 613 5.13 -9.36 -7.50
C LEU A 613 4.99 -8.83 -6.07
N ILE A 614 5.35 -9.64 -5.06
CA ILE A 614 5.34 -9.20 -3.66
C ILE A 614 6.33 -8.05 -3.45
N ALA A 615 7.51 -8.12 -4.08
CA ALA A 615 8.60 -7.17 -3.95
C ALA A 615 8.52 -5.94 -4.88
N GLU A 616 7.43 -5.74 -5.64
CA GLU A 616 7.26 -4.56 -6.51
C GLU A 616 7.21 -3.24 -5.71
N ARG A 617 6.89 -3.28 -4.41
CA ARG A 617 6.77 -2.11 -3.54
C ARG A 617 7.31 -2.37 -2.13
N ASP A 618 7.51 -1.28 -1.40
CA ASP A 618 7.92 -1.30 -0.01
C ASP A 618 6.68 -1.27 0.89
N TYR A 619 6.70 -2.00 2.00
CA TYR A 619 5.58 -2.05 2.94
C TYR A 619 5.94 -1.28 4.21
N SER A 620 5.05 -0.40 4.65
CA SER A 620 5.25 0.36 5.88
C SER A 620 5.08 -0.52 7.13
N ALA A 621 5.62 -0.07 8.27
CA ALA A 621 5.49 -0.81 9.53
C ALA A 621 4.02 -0.94 9.98
N GLN A 622 3.18 0.08 9.76
CA GLN A 622 1.76 0.01 10.07
C GLN A 622 1.01 -0.92 9.11
N GLU A 623 1.35 -0.91 7.82
CA GLU A 623 0.77 -1.82 6.83
C GLU A 623 1.09 -3.29 7.13
N ILE A 624 2.36 -3.60 7.39
CA ILE A 624 2.75 -4.95 7.80
C ILE A 624 2.01 -5.36 9.06
N SER A 625 1.88 -4.45 10.03
CA SER A 625 1.12 -4.75 11.24
C SER A 625 -0.36 -5.02 10.95
N HIS A 626 -0.96 -4.27 10.02
CA HIS A 626 -2.34 -4.49 9.55
C HIS A 626 -2.52 -5.88 8.91
N LEU A 627 -1.55 -6.30 8.09
CA LEU A 627 -1.54 -7.60 7.44
C LEU A 627 -1.33 -8.75 8.43
N LEU A 628 -0.37 -8.61 9.36
CA LEU A 628 -0.05 -9.63 10.37
C LEU A 628 -1.12 -9.74 11.47
N LEU A 629 -1.84 -8.66 11.77
CA LEU A 629 -3.03 -8.69 12.62
C LEU A 629 -4.28 -9.22 11.90
N ASN A 630 -4.12 -9.63 10.64
CA ASN A 630 -5.17 -10.19 9.78
C ASN A 630 -6.36 -9.23 9.56
N ILE A 631 -6.15 -7.92 9.71
CA ILE A 631 -7.18 -6.90 9.47
C ILE A 631 -7.46 -6.81 7.96
N PRO A 632 -8.69 -6.82 7.44
CA PRO A 632 -8.96 -6.79 5.99
C PRO A 632 -8.34 -5.58 5.26
N LEU A 633 -7.84 -5.77 4.03
CA LEU A 633 -7.41 -4.64 3.18
C LEU A 633 -8.59 -3.96 2.44
N GLN A 634 -9.71 -4.68 2.33
CA GLN A 634 -10.93 -4.25 1.67
C GLN A 634 -12.11 -4.83 2.43
N GLU A 635 -13.10 -3.99 2.71
CA GLU A 635 -14.38 -4.38 3.32
C GLU A 635 -15.54 -3.96 2.43
N GLY A 636 -16.65 -4.68 2.52
CA GLY A 636 -17.84 -4.34 1.77
C GLY A 636 -19.05 -5.13 2.27
N THR A 637 -20.23 -4.56 2.11
CA THR A 637 -21.46 -5.08 2.70
C THR A 637 -21.95 -6.40 2.06
N ARG A 638 -21.54 -6.66 0.81
CA ARG A 638 -22.00 -7.79 -0.01
C ARG A 638 -20.85 -8.68 -0.47
N MET A 639 -21.07 -9.98 -0.42
CA MET A 639 -20.16 -10.95 -1.02
C MET A 639 -20.26 -10.86 -2.55
N VAL A 640 -19.11 -10.86 -3.23
CA VAL A 640 -19.05 -10.91 -4.70
C VAL A 640 -18.92 -12.36 -5.15
N VAL A 641 -19.77 -12.78 -6.09
CA VAL A 641 -19.70 -14.09 -6.74
C VAL A 641 -19.34 -13.91 -8.21
N TYR A 642 -18.36 -14.69 -8.65
CA TYR A 642 -17.88 -14.63 -10.02
C TYR A 642 -18.67 -15.55 -10.93
N VAL A 643 -19.06 -15.02 -12.07
CA VAL A 643 -19.83 -15.71 -13.10
C VAL A 643 -18.97 -15.83 -14.35
N ASP A 644 -18.60 -17.06 -14.70
CA ASP A 644 -18.02 -17.36 -16.01
C ASP A 644 -19.15 -17.35 -17.06
N CYS A 645 -19.12 -16.32 -17.90
CA CYS A 645 -20.11 -16.04 -18.92
C CYS A 645 -19.76 -16.67 -20.26
N ARG A 646 -18.56 -17.26 -20.40
CA ARG A 646 -18.13 -17.94 -21.63
C ARG A 646 -19.00 -19.17 -21.91
N PRO A 647 -18.96 -19.73 -23.13
CA PRO A 647 -19.56 -21.03 -23.42
C PRO A 647 -19.12 -22.12 -22.44
N LEU A 648 -19.99 -23.08 -22.13
CA LEU A 648 -19.76 -24.12 -21.11
C LEU A 648 -18.53 -25.00 -21.42
N GLU A 649 -18.20 -25.14 -22.69
CA GLU A 649 -17.04 -25.85 -23.22
C GLU A 649 -15.73 -25.15 -22.82
N GLN A 650 -15.77 -23.83 -22.65
CA GLN A 650 -14.64 -22.99 -22.26
C GLN A 650 -14.54 -22.79 -20.74
N HIS A 651 -15.49 -23.30 -19.96
CA HIS A 651 -15.42 -23.27 -18.49
C HIS A 651 -14.30 -24.22 -18.05
N VAL A 652 -13.16 -23.63 -17.66
CA VAL A 652 -11.98 -24.35 -17.16
C VAL A 652 -12.36 -25.11 -15.89
N ARG A 653 -11.91 -26.38 -15.77
CA ARG A 653 -12.04 -27.15 -14.51
C ARG A 653 -11.23 -26.44 -13.41
N SER A 654 -11.91 -25.76 -12.51
CA SER A 654 -11.29 -25.09 -11.36
C SER A 654 -11.00 -26.10 -10.25
N TYR A 655 -9.74 -26.26 -9.85
CA TYR A 655 -9.33 -26.99 -8.64
C TYR A 655 -8.90 -25.99 -7.54
N ARG A 656 -8.81 -26.41 -6.26
CA ARG A 656 -8.71 -25.53 -5.05
C ARG A 656 -7.35 -25.56 -4.31
N VAL A 657 -7.10 -24.52 -3.49
CA VAL A 657 -6.11 -24.47 -2.39
C VAL A 657 -6.76 -24.04 -1.07
N ASP A 658 -6.52 -24.87 -0.04
CA ASP A 658 -6.68 -24.73 1.42
C ASP A 658 -8.10 -24.68 2.07
N GLU A 659 -8.10 -24.92 3.39
CA GLU A 659 -8.94 -25.83 4.20
C GLU A 659 -10.45 -25.54 4.33
N ASP A 660 -11.16 -25.64 3.22
CA ASP A 660 -12.61 -25.88 3.28
C ASP A 660 -12.99 -26.83 2.14
N PHE A 661 -13.05 -28.13 2.46
CA PHE A 661 -13.38 -29.23 1.56
C PHE A 661 -14.67 -28.96 0.76
N SER A 662 -14.56 -29.03 -0.57
CA SER A 662 -15.65 -29.35 -1.52
C SER A 662 -15.10 -29.31 -2.94
N GLU A 663 -15.28 -30.40 -3.69
CA GLU A 663 -15.20 -30.41 -5.15
C GLU A 663 -15.90 -29.18 -5.74
N ALA A 664 -15.19 -28.37 -6.52
CA ALA A 664 -15.80 -27.24 -7.22
C ALA A 664 -15.93 -27.60 -8.70
N VAL A 665 -16.88 -28.49 -8.99
CA VAL A 665 -17.68 -28.35 -10.20
C VAL A 665 -18.09 -26.86 -10.27
N GLY A 666 -17.70 -26.14 -11.34
CA GLY A 666 -17.99 -24.71 -11.46
C GLY A 666 -19.45 -24.43 -11.15
N SER A 667 -19.76 -23.31 -10.47
CA SER A 667 -21.08 -23.03 -9.90
C SER A 667 -22.23 -23.30 -10.86
N TYR A 668 -22.02 -23.04 -12.16
CA TYR A 668 -22.98 -23.33 -13.22
C TYR A 668 -23.17 -24.82 -13.49
N ARG A 669 -22.09 -25.60 -13.63
CA ARG A 669 -22.20 -27.06 -13.77
C ARG A 669 -22.88 -27.70 -12.56
N LYS A 670 -22.61 -27.19 -11.35
CA LYS A 670 -23.28 -27.66 -10.15
C LYS A 670 -24.78 -27.32 -10.17
N TYR A 671 -25.12 -26.13 -10.65
CA TYR A 671 -26.51 -25.74 -10.86
C TYR A 671 -27.22 -26.63 -11.91
N LEU A 672 -26.53 -27.04 -12.98
CA LEU A 672 -27.07 -27.98 -13.97
C LEU A 672 -27.27 -29.40 -13.41
N GLN A 673 -26.49 -29.79 -12.39
CA GLN A 673 -26.57 -31.07 -11.69
C GLN A 673 -27.49 -31.04 -10.46
N ARG A 674 -28.32 -30.01 -10.30
CA ARG A 674 -29.20 -29.87 -9.13
C ARG A 674 -30.33 -30.92 -9.09
N ASN A 675 -30.75 -31.24 -7.88
CA ASN A 675 -31.87 -32.14 -7.62
C ASN A 675 -33.22 -31.48 -8.02
N ASP A 676 -34.24 -32.31 -8.23
CA ASP A 676 -35.57 -31.87 -8.68
C ASP A 676 -36.28 -30.93 -7.69
N GLN A 677 -35.93 -30.98 -6.39
CA GLN A 677 -36.42 -30.04 -5.38
C GLN A 677 -36.02 -28.58 -5.65
N HIS A 678 -34.99 -28.35 -6.48
CA HIS A 678 -34.48 -27.01 -6.82
C HIS A 678 -34.77 -26.64 -8.29
N GLU A 679 -35.71 -27.33 -8.94
CA GLU A 679 -35.94 -27.17 -10.39
C GLU A 679 -36.40 -25.77 -10.79
N SER A 680 -37.27 -25.18 -9.95
CA SER A 680 -37.85 -23.84 -10.09
C SER A 680 -36.88 -22.69 -9.77
N ILE A 681 -35.76 -22.99 -9.10
CA ILE A 681 -34.77 -21.99 -8.74
C ILE A 681 -33.95 -21.63 -9.97
N THR A 682 -33.88 -20.33 -10.29
CA THR A 682 -33.06 -19.80 -11.38
C THR A 682 -31.58 -19.77 -11.01
N TYR A 683 -30.69 -19.70 -12.01
CA TYR A 683 -29.26 -19.61 -11.72
C TYR A 683 -28.93 -18.30 -11.00
N LEU A 684 -29.61 -17.21 -11.36
CA LEU A 684 -29.50 -15.92 -10.67
C LEU A 684 -29.85 -16.04 -9.18
N GLU A 685 -30.98 -16.67 -8.85
CA GLU A 685 -31.42 -16.81 -7.46
C GLU A 685 -30.45 -17.70 -6.66
N TYR A 686 -30.00 -18.80 -7.26
CA TYR A 686 -28.98 -19.69 -6.66
C TYR A 686 -27.70 -18.92 -6.30
N LEU A 687 -27.20 -18.08 -7.19
CA LEU A 687 -25.98 -17.30 -6.94
C LEU A 687 -26.16 -16.23 -5.86
N GLN A 688 -27.31 -15.54 -5.86
CA GLN A 688 -27.56 -14.40 -4.97
C GLN A 688 -28.00 -14.79 -3.56
N SER A 689 -28.75 -15.89 -3.42
CA SER A 689 -29.53 -16.19 -2.22
C SER A 689 -29.26 -17.56 -1.61
N TYR A 690 -28.40 -18.39 -2.19
CA TYR A 690 -28.12 -19.74 -1.69
C TYR A 690 -26.63 -19.96 -1.37
N ASN A 691 -26.35 -20.85 -0.43
CA ASN A 691 -25.01 -21.38 -0.23
C ASN A 691 -24.65 -22.28 -1.43
N LEU A 692 -23.59 -21.90 -2.17
CA LEU A 692 -23.17 -22.60 -3.39
C LEU A 692 -22.64 -24.02 -3.13
N LYS A 693 -22.37 -24.37 -1.87
CA LYS A 693 -21.94 -25.71 -1.45
C LYS A 693 -23.14 -26.53 -1.00
N THR A 694 -23.94 -26.01 -0.08
CA THR A 694 -24.95 -26.80 0.63
C THR A 694 -26.36 -26.66 0.09
N TRP A 695 -26.60 -25.81 -0.92
CA TRP A 695 -27.95 -25.48 -1.43
C TRP A 695 -28.91 -24.93 -0.34
N ARG A 696 -28.40 -24.56 0.82
CA ARG A 696 -29.20 -23.90 1.86
C ARG A 696 -29.41 -22.45 1.49
N ARG A 697 -30.66 -21.98 1.56
CA ARG A 697 -30.97 -20.55 1.42
C ARG A 697 -30.23 -19.76 2.50
N LEU A 698 -29.68 -18.62 2.11
CA LEU A 698 -29.06 -17.69 3.06
C LEU A 698 -30.14 -17.15 4.01
N GLY A 699 -29.73 -16.78 5.22
CA GLY A 699 -30.67 -16.28 6.23
C GLY A 699 -31.49 -15.10 5.71
N ALA A 700 -32.71 -14.93 6.22
CA ALA A 700 -33.67 -13.92 5.73
C ALA A 700 -33.10 -12.49 5.69
N ASN A 701 -32.21 -12.16 6.62
CA ASN A 701 -31.56 -10.84 6.71
C ASN A 701 -30.26 -10.73 5.88
N ALA A 702 -29.85 -11.78 5.18
CA ALA A 702 -28.65 -11.75 4.36
C ALA A 702 -28.90 -10.95 3.08
N LYS A 703 -28.06 -9.94 2.83
CA LYS A 703 -28.10 -9.19 1.58
C LYS A 703 -27.77 -10.10 0.39
N LYS A 704 -28.50 -9.90 -0.71
CA LYS A 704 -28.23 -10.57 -1.99
C LYS A 704 -26.78 -10.29 -2.40
N ARG A 705 -26.07 -11.34 -2.81
CA ARG A 705 -24.71 -11.23 -3.31
C ARG A 705 -24.63 -10.42 -4.60
N VAL A 706 -23.50 -9.78 -4.82
CA VAL A 706 -23.16 -9.04 -6.05
C VAL A 706 -22.53 -9.99 -7.05
N LEU A 707 -22.87 -9.88 -8.33
CA LEU A 707 -22.38 -10.77 -9.38
C LEU A 707 -21.33 -10.08 -10.26
N SER A 708 -20.13 -10.67 -10.34
CA SER A 708 -19.06 -10.22 -11.22
C SER A 708 -18.99 -11.08 -12.48
N TYR A 709 -19.41 -10.52 -13.61
CA TYR A 709 -19.53 -11.22 -14.90
C TYR A 709 -18.21 -11.17 -15.69
N PHE A 710 -17.73 -12.33 -16.15
CA PHE A 710 -16.53 -12.43 -16.99
C PHE A 710 -16.71 -13.39 -18.19
N PRO A 711 -16.47 -12.94 -19.43
CA PRO A 711 -16.40 -11.54 -19.84
C PRO A 711 -17.78 -10.88 -19.69
N ARG A 712 -17.79 -9.56 -19.61
CA ARG A 712 -19.03 -8.78 -19.66
C ARG A 712 -19.34 -8.43 -21.11
N TYR A 713 -20.33 -9.11 -21.69
CA TYR A 713 -20.77 -8.85 -23.07
C TYR A 713 -21.59 -7.58 -23.17
N ARG A 714 -21.48 -6.88 -24.31
CA ARG A 714 -22.23 -5.64 -24.58
C ARG A 714 -23.70 -5.96 -24.90
N SER A 715 -24.60 -5.14 -24.37
CA SER A 715 -26.05 -5.26 -24.56
C SER A 715 -26.59 -4.55 -25.79
N ALA A 716 -25.76 -3.80 -26.53
CA ALA A 716 -26.20 -3.09 -27.73
C ALA A 716 -26.40 -4.09 -28.88
N GLU A 717 -27.56 -4.04 -29.54
CA GLU A 717 -27.93 -4.96 -30.64
C GLU A 717 -26.92 -4.95 -31.79
N ALA A 718 -26.37 -3.78 -32.11
CA ALA A 718 -25.34 -3.62 -33.13
C ALA A 718 -23.96 -4.21 -32.74
N SER A 719 -23.78 -4.66 -31.49
CA SER A 719 -22.52 -5.25 -31.06
C SER A 719 -22.39 -6.70 -31.52
N PRO A 720 -21.22 -7.13 -32.02
CA PRO A 720 -20.98 -8.54 -32.32
C PRO A 720 -21.08 -9.46 -31.09
N GLN A 721 -21.08 -8.88 -29.88
CA GLN A 721 -21.23 -9.57 -28.60
C GLN A 721 -22.68 -9.70 -28.13
N PHE A 722 -23.66 -9.17 -28.87
CA PHE A 722 -25.06 -9.12 -28.44
C PHE A 722 -25.65 -10.53 -28.26
N HIS A 723 -25.33 -11.47 -29.15
CA HIS A 723 -25.80 -12.85 -29.03
C HIS A 723 -25.28 -13.52 -27.73
N ASP A 724 -24.01 -13.32 -27.39
CA ASP A 724 -23.44 -13.80 -26.13
C ASP A 724 -24.08 -13.11 -24.91
N PHE A 725 -24.41 -11.82 -25.00
CA PHE A 725 -25.16 -11.11 -23.97
C PHE A 725 -26.54 -11.75 -23.74
N CYS A 726 -27.30 -12.00 -24.80
CA CYS A 726 -28.60 -12.68 -24.74
C CYS A 726 -28.48 -14.09 -24.15
N ARG A 727 -27.45 -14.86 -24.57
CA ARG A 727 -27.17 -16.19 -24.00
C ARG A 727 -26.98 -16.12 -22.49
N VAL A 728 -26.19 -15.17 -22.00
CA VAL A 728 -25.92 -15.01 -20.56
C VAL A 728 -27.19 -14.60 -19.82
N LYS A 729 -28.04 -13.75 -20.40
CA LYS A 729 -29.34 -13.41 -19.80
C LYS A 729 -30.23 -14.64 -19.64
N LEU A 730 -30.38 -15.44 -20.70
CA LEU A 730 -31.14 -16.70 -20.65
C LEU A 730 -30.55 -17.69 -19.64
N MET A 731 -29.22 -17.85 -19.62
CA MET A 731 -28.52 -18.68 -18.63
C MET A 731 -28.85 -18.29 -17.19
N MET A 732 -29.09 -17.01 -16.92
CA MET A 732 -29.39 -16.51 -15.58
C MET A 732 -30.84 -16.73 -15.17
N THR A 733 -31.78 -16.64 -16.12
CA THR A 733 -33.21 -16.55 -15.83
C THR A 733 -33.96 -17.87 -16.02
N LEU A 734 -33.45 -18.82 -16.81
CA LEU A 734 -34.17 -20.04 -17.13
C LEU A 734 -34.11 -21.09 -15.98
N GLY A 735 -35.27 -21.65 -15.66
CA GLY A 735 -35.42 -22.86 -14.84
C GLY A 735 -35.05 -24.14 -15.61
N ARG A 736 -34.94 -25.30 -14.94
CA ARG A 736 -34.50 -26.56 -15.62
C ARG A 736 -35.52 -27.03 -16.65
N GLN A 737 -36.82 -26.83 -16.37
CA GLN A 737 -37.91 -27.24 -17.27
C GLN A 737 -37.80 -26.52 -18.61
N GLU A 738 -37.52 -25.22 -18.62
CA GLU A 738 -37.36 -24.42 -19.84
C GLU A 738 -36.03 -24.72 -20.56
N HIS A 739 -34.97 -25.07 -19.82
CA HIS A 739 -33.68 -25.47 -20.39
C HIS A 739 -33.76 -26.74 -21.26
N ARG A 740 -34.72 -27.65 -21.02
CA ARG A 740 -34.93 -28.86 -21.85
C ARG A 740 -35.52 -28.52 -23.24
N TYR A 741 -36.28 -27.43 -23.36
CA TYR A 741 -36.96 -27.06 -24.61
C TYR A 741 -36.16 -26.10 -25.50
N CYS A 742 -35.08 -25.49 -24.99
CA CYS A 742 -34.16 -24.64 -25.78
C CYS A 742 -32.68 -25.12 -25.81
N PRO A 743 -32.34 -26.37 -26.19
CA PRO A 743 -30.94 -26.82 -26.22
C PRO A 743 -30.09 -26.14 -27.31
N HIS A 744 -30.71 -25.74 -28.42
CA HIS A 744 -30.02 -25.22 -29.61
C HIS A 744 -29.46 -23.80 -29.44
N PHE A 745 -30.09 -22.94 -28.63
CA PHE A 745 -29.63 -21.57 -28.40
C PHE A 745 -28.40 -21.48 -27.48
N LEU A 746 -28.11 -22.52 -26.69
CA LEU A 746 -27.01 -22.55 -25.73
C LEU A 746 -25.75 -23.26 -26.26
N ARG A 747 -25.86 -23.99 -27.38
CA ARG A 747 -24.74 -24.67 -28.06
C ARG A 747 -24.43 -23.96 -29.37
N HIS A 748 -23.48 -23.03 -29.38
CA HIS A 748 -22.99 -22.46 -30.62
C HIS A 748 -22.29 -23.55 -31.45
N ARG A 749 -22.89 -23.99 -32.56
CA ARG A 749 -22.14 -24.38 -33.76
C ARG A 749 -22.28 -23.23 -34.76
N PRO A 750 -21.19 -22.60 -35.22
CA PRO A 750 -21.24 -21.77 -36.40
C PRO A 750 -21.18 -22.72 -37.61
N ASP A 751 -22.33 -23.10 -38.16
CA ASP A 751 -22.36 -23.76 -39.47
C ASP A 751 -22.61 -22.68 -40.51
N GLN A 752 -21.53 -22.18 -41.11
CA GLN A 752 -21.58 -21.39 -42.33
C GLN A 752 -21.90 -22.34 -43.50
N SER A 753 -23.17 -22.68 -43.70
CA SER A 753 -23.67 -23.04 -45.03
C SER A 753 -25.19 -23.12 -45.01
N ARG A 754 -25.80 -22.70 -46.13
CA ARG A 754 -27.23 -22.75 -46.48
C ARG A 754 -28.05 -21.51 -46.13
N TYR A 755 -27.86 -20.46 -46.92
CA TYR A 755 -29.01 -19.72 -47.45
C TYR A 755 -29.48 -20.44 -48.73
N PRO A 756 -30.72 -20.93 -48.82
CA PRO A 756 -31.36 -21.10 -50.11
C PRO A 756 -31.88 -19.73 -50.55
N SER A 757 -31.33 -19.26 -51.66
CA SER A 757 -31.94 -18.24 -52.50
C SER A 757 -33.35 -18.67 -52.90
N SER A 758 -34.36 -17.88 -52.53
CA SER A 758 -35.67 -17.91 -53.20
C SER A 758 -36.11 -16.49 -53.52
N THR A 759 -36.08 -16.25 -54.82
CA THR A 759 -36.64 -15.16 -55.62
C THR A 759 -38.14 -14.92 -55.41
N THR A 760 -38.53 -13.63 -55.51
CA THR A 760 -39.79 -13.10 -56.07
C THR A 760 -41.13 -13.68 -55.60
N SER A 761 -41.90 -12.92 -54.84
CA SER A 761 -43.09 -12.15 -55.30
C SER A 761 -43.42 -11.08 -54.25
#